data_AF-A0A1I3JYI4-F1
#
_entry.id   AF-A0A1I3JYI4-F1
#
_cell.length_a   1.000
_cell.length_b   1.000
_cell.length_c   1.000
_cell.angle_alpha   90.00
_cell.angle_beta   90.00
_cell.angle_gamma   90.00
#
_symmetry.space_group_name_H-M   'P 1'
#
loop_
_entity.id
_entity.type
_entity.pdbx_description
1 polymer ?
#
loop_
_entity_poly.entity_id
_entity_poly.type
_entity_poly.pdbx_seq_one_letter_code
_entity_poly.pdbx_strand_id
1 'polypeptide(L)'
;MTRRRRWTDRLPRAAAGRPRRAAGLVALVALAVLGGAVLSPWEGAPFGAGPTSAQETGGDAKAKREARAKREAEAREDAARVAREAATPEEVPVFQRPRFQAQLGEIREAFQDGRPVEGDAALQRAVAVWPKMQGLRVALAQLRARQGRLEEAEAQLQAAADAGFRSPEQIVGAQVFAPLQGRPAFQAALASMQGPAPGTARPAPVMIPAPIVDGEAVIAESNSAWSEVDGVVRAAFILPAATGPEPLVMGGDSPEAQALRRLVASGAASGNRGDFYENRDDDHARLPVGVFRQLLRLEHSPAVRAQGFGHGLAEGIAVSLDGEDYPPIFGNSSTAYTGKPYWRSMARLGLTKAGAPKELWREYASNQLYIYPEHKDHDGFYGDVFPANTPYMIVSQGSSGSPHTAMRAVAMMLAALRPDTKAELIRRRMIAPTLQMLWRRGQEGIETDEDYLSAAAHPTVFDPKTAEPLRMIEMANALTPDQIPPLVTLQVLQESQPTPGITLFGDGLSETLFDTPSAIARAFRGTGRTLRLEVAAAARNGPEGRPVAFRWRVLRGDPDKVRVTPAGERGERAQIEVDWHDTVAAPPRGLRSHRVDIAVFAEVEGAPLSAPAFVSVAFPPRQEREYDADGRIRTISYDGAETQAEYADPWLWPERKWRDIYQYDARGNPDGWNRGPTDGYASERYTRHGAAVIASDAQNRPLRARIMAYPLAPTRTGREVLRRGGDHVLDYSYEGPDDLVGYATPNVVAVPETPLRNSTR
;
A
#
# COMPACT_ATOMS: atom_id res chain seq x y z
N MET A 1 -29.93 54.08 -34.86
CA MET A 1 -30.45 54.28 -33.49
C MET A 1 -29.82 53.24 -32.57
N THR A 2 -29.25 53.71 -31.45
CA THR A 2 -28.71 52.99 -30.25
C THR A 2 -27.68 51.86 -30.47
N ARG A 3 -26.37 52.18 -30.60
CA ARG A 3 -25.28 52.28 -29.57
C ARG A 3 -24.75 50.95 -28.99
N ARG A 4 -23.49 50.67 -29.36
CA ARG A 4 -22.47 49.82 -28.68
C ARG A 4 -22.07 50.38 -27.30
N ARG A 5 -21.62 49.53 -26.37
CA ARG A 5 -20.23 49.49 -25.81
C ARG A 5 -20.09 48.56 -24.58
N ARG A 6 -18.88 47.97 -24.50
CA ARG A 6 -18.21 47.39 -23.32
C ARG A 6 -18.01 48.42 -22.18
N TRP A 7 -17.43 47.96 -21.06
CA TRP A 7 -16.52 48.60 -20.07
C TRP A 7 -16.90 48.04 -18.68
N THR A 8 -16.16 47.09 -18.11
CA THR A 8 -14.97 47.20 -17.23
C THR A 8 -15.17 48.01 -15.94
N ASP A 9 -14.59 47.43 -14.88
CA ASP A 9 -14.06 48.03 -13.66
C ASP A 9 -14.92 48.14 -12.38
N ARG A 10 -14.44 47.41 -11.37
CA ARG A 10 -13.96 47.91 -10.05
C ARG A 10 -14.88 47.84 -8.82
N LEU A 11 -14.29 47.15 -7.81
CA LEU A 11 -14.23 47.42 -6.35
C LEU A 11 -15.17 46.61 -5.42
N PRO A 12 -14.78 46.37 -4.13
CA PRO A 12 -13.52 46.71 -3.45
C PRO A 12 -12.82 45.55 -2.70
N ARG A 13 -11.51 45.72 -2.51
CA ARG A 13 -10.76 45.16 -1.37
C ARG A 13 -11.31 45.75 -0.07
N ALA A 14 -11.69 44.90 0.88
CA ALA A 14 -11.77 45.25 2.29
C ALA A 14 -11.11 44.14 3.11
N ALA A 15 -9.96 44.47 3.67
CA ALA A 15 -9.31 43.71 4.72
C ALA A 15 -10.13 43.87 6.01
N ALA A 16 -10.51 42.75 6.63
CA ALA A 16 -10.87 42.69 8.04
C ALA A 16 -10.57 41.28 8.53
N GLY A 17 -9.68 41.19 9.52
CA GLY A 17 -9.15 39.95 10.06
C GLY A 17 -10.25 39.00 10.53
N ARG A 18 -10.21 37.77 10.03
CA ARG A 18 -10.82 36.62 10.69
C ARG A 18 -9.71 35.90 11.46
N PRO A 19 -9.91 35.53 12.73
CA PRO A 19 -8.94 34.66 13.40
C PRO A 19 -8.90 33.34 12.63
N ARG A 20 -7.68 32.90 12.31
CA ARG A 20 -7.39 31.54 11.83
C ARG A 20 -7.96 30.56 12.87
N ARG A 21 -9.15 30.01 12.60
CA ARG A 21 -9.62 28.81 13.29
C ARG A 21 -8.76 27.66 12.77
N ALA A 22 -7.84 27.19 13.61
CA ALA A 22 -7.21 25.89 13.43
C ALA A 22 -8.33 24.86 13.23
N ALA A 23 -8.25 24.11 12.15
CA ALA A 23 -9.11 22.98 11.89
C ALA A 23 -9.02 22.01 13.07
N GLY A 24 -10.18 21.64 13.61
CA GLY A 24 -10.33 20.80 14.78
C GLY A 24 -9.77 19.40 14.54
N LEU A 25 -8.59 19.14 15.09
CA LEU A 25 -8.26 17.81 15.58
C LEU A 25 -9.14 17.56 16.84
N VAL A 26 -9.76 16.37 16.97
CA VAL A 26 -10.43 15.83 18.18
C VAL A 26 -11.97 15.86 18.25
N ALA A 27 -12.72 16.54 17.38
CA ALA A 27 -14.20 16.54 17.48
C ALA A 27 -14.93 15.20 17.16
N LEU A 28 -14.25 14.10 16.82
CA LEU A 28 -14.90 12.87 16.33
C LEU A 28 -14.19 11.56 16.77
N VAL A 29 -14.02 11.38 18.08
CA VAL A 29 -14.04 10.04 18.74
C VAL A 29 -15.46 9.74 19.28
N ALA A 30 -16.44 10.52 18.84
CA ALA A 30 -17.83 10.49 19.28
C ALA A 30 -18.76 10.18 18.11
N LEU A 31 -19.01 8.88 17.85
CA LEU A 31 -20.27 8.26 17.39
C LEU A 31 -20.00 6.88 16.76
N ALA A 32 -19.74 5.86 17.58
CA ALA A 32 -19.99 4.46 17.23
C ALA A 32 -19.72 3.53 18.43
N VAL A 33 -20.74 3.34 19.27
CA VAL A 33 -20.96 2.06 19.95
C VAL A 33 -22.35 1.63 19.51
N LEU A 34 -22.47 0.49 18.83
CA LEU A 34 -23.65 -0.40 18.80
C LEU A 34 -23.33 -1.69 17.99
N GLY A 35 -23.39 -2.85 18.64
CA GLY A 35 -23.59 -4.17 18.01
C GLY A 35 -22.33 -5.05 17.84
N GLY A 36 -22.22 -6.12 18.62
CA GLY A 36 -21.00 -6.94 18.76
C GLY A 36 -20.58 -7.78 17.56
N ALA A 37 -19.27 -7.98 17.43
CA ALA A 37 -18.59 -9.25 17.19
C ALA A 37 -17.07 -9.07 17.44
N VAL A 38 -16.41 -10.11 17.95
CA VAL A 38 -15.05 -10.12 18.51
C VAL A 38 -14.00 -10.31 17.41
N LEU A 39 -13.03 -9.39 17.25
CA LEU A 39 -11.77 -9.61 16.51
C LEU A 39 -10.57 -8.88 17.16
N SER A 40 -9.37 -9.48 17.00
CA SER A 40 -8.16 -9.32 17.85
C SER A 40 -6.93 -8.71 17.13
N PRO A 41 -5.99 -8.05 17.87
CA PRO A 41 -4.96 -7.15 17.34
C PRO A 41 -3.81 -7.73 16.54
N TRP A 42 -3.47 -6.99 15.47
CA TRP A 42 -2.16 -7.04 14.81
C TRP A 42 -1.15 -6.12 15.52
N GLU A 43 0.07 -6.62 15.70
CA GLU A 43 1.23 -5.87 16.18
C GLU A 43 2.16 -5.55 15.01
N GLY A 44 2.44 -4.25 14.82
CA GLY A 44 3.54 -3.79 13.98
C GLY A 44 4.88 -4.08 14.64
N ALA A 45 5.66 -4.99 14.07
CA ALA A 45 7.05 -5.18 14.46
C ALA A 45 7.88 -3.92 14.12
N PRO A 46 8.88 -3.56 14.95
CA PRO A 46 9.73 -2.40 14.69
C PRO A 46 10.57 -2.64 13.43
N PHE A 47 10.42 -1.76 12.44
CA PHE A 47 11.25 -1.73 11.23
C PHE A 47 12.71 -1.37 11.60
N GLY A 48 13.49 -2.38 11.91
CA GLY A 48 14.94 -2.30 12.06
C GLY A 48 15.62 -2.12 10.71
N ALA A 49 16.72 -1.35 10.69
CA ALA A 49 17.59 -1.22 9.53
C ALA A 49 18.03 -2.61 9.05
N GLY A 50 17.70 -2.94 7.80
CA GLY A 50 18.10 -4.21 7.21
C GLY A 50 19.63 -4.28 7.09
N PRO A 51 20.27 -5.42 7.39
CA PRO A 51 21.69 -5.59 7.15
C PRO A 51 21.94 -5.64 5.64
N THR A 52 22.79 -4.73 5.16
CA THR A 52 23.33 -4.75 3.80
C THR A 52 24.35 -5.87 3.66
N SER A 53 24.16 -6.74 2.67
CA SER A 53 25.22 -7.62 2.19
C SER A 53 26.16 -6.82 1.30
N ALA A 54 27.37 -6.55 1.75
CA ALA A 54 28.48 -6.20 0.86
C ALA A 54 29.84 -6.50 1.52
N GLN A 55 30.55 -7.47 0.95
CA GLN A 55 32.02 -7.47 0.97
C GLN A 55 32.49 -6.59 -0.20
N GLU A 56 32.99 -5.39 0.10
CA GLU A 56 33.90 -4.65 -0.78
C GLU A 56 35.09 -4.17 0.04
N THR A 57 36.28 -4.51 -0.45
CA THR A 57 37.56 -4.42 0.24
C THR A 57 38.23 -3.07 -0.06
N GLY A 58 38.08 -2.10 0.85
CA GLY A 58 38.83 -0.84 0.81
C GLY A 58 38.71 -0.04 2.11
N GLY A 59 39.84 0.27 2.76
CA GLY A 59 39.87 0.91 4.09
C GLY A 59 39.21 2.30 4.16
N ASP A 60 39.32 3.10 3.10
CA ASP A 60 38.76 4.47 3.03
C ASP A 60 37.23 4.49 2.87
N ALA A 61 36.68 3.55 2.10
CA ALA A 61 35.22 3.41 1.94
C ALA A 61 34.54 2.95 3.23
N LYS A 62 35.19 2.05 3.99
CA LYS A 62 34.71 1.60 5.30
C LYS A 62 34.68 2.76 6.31
N ALA A 63 35.77 3.54 6.42
CA ALA A 63 35.83 4.67 7.33
C ALA A 63 34.77 5.74 7.02
N LYS A 64 34.54 6.05 5.73
CA LYS A 64 33.47 6.97 5.29
C LYS A 64 32.08 6.45 5.65
N ARG A 65 31.81 5.15 5.48
CA ARG A 65 30.55 4.51 5.90
C ARG A 65 30.34 4.57 7.41
N GLU A 66 31.37 4.27 8.20
CA GLU A 66 31.30 4.32 9.67
C GLU A 66 31.06 5.76 10.17
N ALA A 67 31.78 6.75 9.63
CA ALA A 67 31.59 8.15 9.99
C ALA A 67 30.19 8.65 9.64
N ARG A 68 29.66 8.23 8.49
CA ARG A 68 28.29 8.54 8.07
C ARG A 68 27.25 7.89 8.99
N ALA A 69 27.39 6.59 9.25
CA ALA A 69 26.49 5.84 10.14
C ALA A 69 26.45 6.47 11.55
N LYS A 70 27.59 6.95 12.05
CA LYS A 70 27.66 7.69 13.31
C LYS A 70 26.84 8.99 13.27
N ARG A 71 27.02 9.82 12.23
CA ARG A 71 26.25 11.07 12.07
C ARG A 71 24.74 10.81 11.97
N GLU A 72 24.36 9.76 11.24
CA GLU A 72 22.95 9.37 11.09
C GLU A 72 22.38 8.86 12.43
N ALA A 73 23.16 8.12 13.23
CA ALA A 73 22.74 7.69 14.56
C ALA A 73 22.54 8.87 15.53
N GLU A 74 23.48 9.81 15.58
CA GLU A 74 23.38 11.04 16.39
C GLU A 74 22.15 11.87 15.98
N ALA A 75 21.93 12.04 14.67
CA ALA A 75 20.76 12.77 14.17
C ALA A 75 19.43 12.06 14.47
N ARG A 76 19.43 10.72 14.53
CA ARG A 76 18.24 9.94 14.88
C ARG A 76 17.85 10.13 16.35
N GLU A 77 18.84 10.16 17.24
CA GLU A 77 18.62 10.44 18.67
C GLU A 77 18.10 11.86 18.87
N ASP A 78 18.67 12.83 18.16
CA ASP A 78 18.22 14.23 18.19
C ASP A 78 16.76 14.36 17.72
N ALA A 79 16.42 13.79 16.57
CA ALA A 79 15.06 13.80 16.03
C ALA A 79 14.06 13.12 16.99
N ALA A 80 14.44 12.00 17.60
CA ALA A 80 13.60 11.32 18.59
C ALA A 80 13.39 12.16 19.86
N ARG A 81 14.42 12.90 20.30
CA ARG A 81 14.31 13.83 21.44
C ARG A 81 13.34 14.96 21.13
N VAL A 82 13.47 15.60 19.95
CA VAL A 82 12.55 16.67 19.51
C VAL A 82 11.12 16.14 19.36
N ALA A 83 10.95 14.94 18.79
CA ALA A 83 9.64 14.32 18.61
C ALA A 83 8.90 14.08 19.94
N ARG A 84 9.61 13.66 21.01
CA ARG A 84 9.02 13.43 22.34
C ARG A 84 8.51 14.71 23.01
N GLU A 85 9.05 15.85 22.62
CA GLU A 85 8.67 17.17 23.14
C GLU A 85 7.45 17.77 22.44
N ALA A 86 7.06 17.26 21.27
CA ALA A 86 5.91 17.75 20.51
C ALA A 86 4.60 17.58 21.30
N ALA A 87 3.93 18.69 21.59
CA ALA A 87 2.68 18.71 22.35
C ALA A 87 1.44 18.78 21.46
N THR A 88 1.58 19.34 20.26
CA THR A 88 0.53 19.38 19.24
C THR A 88 1.00 18.76 17.92
N PRO A 89 0.09 18.41 16.99
CA PRO A 89 0.48 17.95 15.67
C PRO A 89 1.43 18.92 15.00
N GLU A 90 1.15 20.23 15.04
CA GLU A 90 1.93 21.32 14.42
C GLU A 90 3.42 21.26 14.76
N GLU A 91 3.74 20.83 15.99
CA GLU A 91 5.09 20.76 16.53
C GLU A 91 5.83 19.46 16.17
N VAL A 92 5.14 18.45 15.62
CA VAL A 92 5.78 17.21 15.17
C VAL A 92 6.75 17.54 14.02
N PRO A 93 8.04 17.15 14.13
CA PRO A 93 9.04 17.37 13.09
C PRO A 93 8.56 16.86 11.74
N VAL A 94 8.83 17.60 10.67
CA VAL A 94 8.24 17.35 9.34
C VAL A 94 8.47 15.91 8.86
N PHE A 95 9.66 15.36 9.04
CA PHE A 95 10.00 13.99 8.63
C PHE A 95 9.51 12.91 9.60
N GLN A 96 8.96 13.28 10.76
CA GLN A 96 8.22 12.35 11.64
C GLN A 96 6.70 12.39 11.41
N ARG A 97 6.18 13.36 10.65
CA ARG A 97 4.75 13.49 10.36
C ARG A 97 4.12 12.27 9.68
N PRO A 98 4.75 11.62 8.68
CA PRO A 98 4.18 10.41 8.08
C PRO A 98 3.94 9.31 9.12
N ARG A 99 4.91 9.10 10.02
CA ARG A 99 4.78 8.12 11.11
C ARG A 99 3.64 8.48 12.06
N PHE A 100 3.57 9.74 12.46
CA PHE A 100 2.49 10.23 13.32
C PHE A 100 1.11 10.01 12.68
N GLN A 101 0.94 10.36 11.41
CA GLN A 101 -0.32 10.19 10.68
C GLN A 101 -0.68 8.73 10.48
N ALA A 102 0.29 7.86 10.17
CA ALA A 102 0.07 6.42 10.09
C ALA A 102 -0.45 5.84 11.42
N GLN A 103 0.11 6.27 12.55
CA GLN A 103 -0.37 5.86 13.87
C GLN A 103 -1.79 6.36 14.17
N LEU A 104 -2.12 7.60 13.78
CA LEU A 104 -3.49 8.12 13.89
C LEU A 104 -4.48 7.35 13.00
N GLY A 105 -4.05 6.95 11.80
CA GLY A 105 -4.80 6.11 10.89
C GLY A 105 -5.09 4.74 11.49
N GLU A 106 -4.05 4.06 12.00
CA GLU A 106 -4.16 2.75 12.68
C GLU A 106 -5.16 2.79 13.84
N ILE A 107 -5.07 3.81 14.70
CA ILE A 107 -6.01 3.99 15.81
C ILE A 107 -7.44 4.17 15.30
N ARG A 108 -7.62 5.02 14.29
CA ARG A 108 -8.94 5.33 13.73
C ARG A 108 -9.58 4.10 13.09
N GLU A 109 -8.83 3.40 12.23
CA GLU A 109 -9.28 2.18 11.56
C GLU A 109 -9.66 1.11 12.58
N ALA A 110 -8.82 0.87 13.59
CA ALA A 110 -9.14 -0.09 14.64
C ALA A 110 -10.47 0.21 15.35
N PHE A 111 -10.74 1.47 15.70
CA PHE A 111 -12.03 1.82 16.33
C PHE A 111 -13.21 1.81 15.36
N GLN A 112 -13.03 2.24 14.11
CA GLN A 112 -14.07 2.23 13.07
C GLN A 112 -14.50 0.80 12.69
N ASP A 113 -13.55 -0.12 12.67
CA ASP A 113 -13.77 -1.53 12.37
C ASP A 113 -14.33 -2.32 13.56
N GLY A 114 -14.61 -1.66 14.70
CA GLY A 114 -15.11 -2.33 15.89
C GLY A 114 -14.06 -3.21 16.59
N ARG A 115 -12.77 -2.87 16.47
CA ARG A 115 -11.62 -3.60 17.06
C ARG A 115 -11.02 -2.82 18.25
N PRO A 116 -11.75 -2.65 19.37
CA PRO A 116 -11.39 -1.72 20.44
C PRO A 116 -10.13 -2.12 21.25
N VAL A 117 -9.82 -3.42 21.34
CA VAL A 117 -8.60 -3.91 22.01
C VAL A 117 -7.36 -3.47 21.24
N GLU A 118 -7.43 -3.54 19.91
CA GLU A 118 -6.36 -3.09 19.03
C GLU A 118 -6.23 -1.57 19.06
N GLY A 119 -7.36 -0.87 19.03
CA GLY A 119 -7.40 0.59 19.14
C GLY A 119 -6.79 1.08 20.45
N ASP A 120 -7.05 0.41 21.57
CA ASP A 120 -6.42 0.69 22.87
C ASP A 120 -4.91 0.45 22.82
N ALA A 121 -4.46 -0.70 22.30
CA ALA A 121 -3.04 -1.01 22.18
C ALA A 121 -2.30 -0.02 21.26
N ALA A 122 -2.89 0.34 20.11
CA ALA A 122 -2.35 1.31 19.17
C ALA A 122 -2.28 2.72 19.81
N LEU A 123 -3.32 3.14 20.52
CA LEU A 123 -3.34 4.42 21.22
C LEU A 123 -2.28 4.49 22.33
N GLN A 124 -2.10 3.42 23.11
CA GLN A 124 -1.04 3.33 24.11
C GLN A 124 0.35 3.42 23.48
N ARG A 125 0.60 2.68 22.38
CA ARG A 125 1.86 2.77 21.62
C ARG A 125 2.09 4.19 21.12
N ALA A 126 1.06 4.86 20.61
CA ALA A 126 1.17 6.24 20.15
C ALA A 126 1.51 7.21 21.31
N VAL A 127 0.85 7.10 22.47
CA VAL A 127 1.18 7.91 23.66
C VAL A 127 2.60 7.64 24.16
N ALA A 128 3.09 6.40 24.07
CA ALA A 128 4.46 6.06 24.45
C ALA A 128 5.51 6.71 23.52
N VAL A 129 5.21 6.82 22.22
CA VAL A 129 6.07 7.50 21.24
C VAL A 129 5.96 9.02 21.37
N TRP A 130 4.77 9.53 21.64
CA TRP A 130 4.42 10.95 21.69
C TRP A 130 3.92 11.38 23.07
N PRO A 131 4.77 11.32 24.12
CA PRO A 131 4.33 11.47 25.50
C PRO A 131 3.86 12.89 25.84
N LYS A 132 4.09 13.93 25.03
CA LYS A 132 3.51 15.25 25.29
C LYS A 132 2.29 15.55 24.43
N MET A 133 1.90 14.66 23.52
CA MET A 133 0.82 14.90 22.58
C MET A 133 -0.53 15.00 23.29
N GLN A 134 -1.01 16.24 23.43
CA GLN A 134 -2.19 16.58 24.24
C GLN A 134 -3.43 15.80 23.78
N GLY A 135 -3.69 15.77 22.46
CA GLY A 135 -4.85 15.09 21.89
C GLY A 135 -4.85 13.58 22.11
N LEU A 136 -3.68 12.92 22.05
CA LEU A 136 -3.58 11.48 22.32
C LEU A 136 -3.83 11.15 23.79
N ARG A 137 -3.35 12.01 24.71
CA ARG A 137 -3.60 11.86 26.15
C ARG A 137 -5.08 12.03 26.49
N VAL A 138 -5.74 13.04 25.91
CA VAL A 138 -7.19 13.22 26.09
C VAL A 138 -7.97 12.03 25.53
N ALA A 139 -7.62 11.52 24.35
CA ALA A 139 -8.24 10.33 23.78
C ALA A 139 -8.07 9.09 24.69
N LEU A 140 -6.87 8.89 25.25
CA LEU A 140 -6.61 7.78 26.17
C LEU A 140 -7.39 7.95 27.49
N ALA A 141 -7.50 9.17 28.00
CA ALA A 141 -8.33 9.47 29.17
C ALA A 141 -9.80 9.11 28.93
N GLN A 142 -10.35 9.47 27.78
CA GLN A 142 -11.73 9.12 27.40
C GLN A 142 -11.92 7.60 27.36
N LEU A 143 -10.98 6.88 26.74
CA LEU A 143 -11.05 5.41 26.66
C LEU A 143 -11.02 4.76 28.06
N ARG A 144 -10.11 5.23 28.94
CA ARG A 144 -10.00 4.74 30.31
C ARG A 144 -11.26 5.03 31.14
N ALA A 145 -11.83 6.22 31.00
CA ALA A 145 -13.08 6.56 31.67
C ALA A 145 -14.26 5.68 31.20
N ARG A 146 -14.37 5.39 29.89
CA ARG A 146 -15.37 4.42 29.37
C ARG A 146 -15.19 3.01 29.92
N GLN A 147 -13.95 2.60 30.17
CA GLN A 147 -13.61 1.31 30.76
C GLN A 147 -13.77 1.27 32.29
N GLY A 148 -14.23 2.36 32.93
CA GLY A 148 -14.33 2.47 34.38
C GLY A 148 -12.98 2.62 35.10
N ARG A 149 -11.88 2.82 34.37
CA ARG A 149 -10.52 2.99 34.90
C ARG A 149 -10.28 4.46 35.26
N LEU A 150 -10.98 4.92 36.29
CA LEU A 150 -11.10 6.34 36.62
C LEU A 150 -9.77 7.02 37.00
N GLU A 151 -8.94 6.37 37.82
CA GLU A 151 -7.64 6.91 38.24
C GLU A 151 -6.68 7.09 37.06
N GLU A 152 -6.69 6.15 36.12
CA GLU A 152 -5.89 6.27 34.89
C GLU A 152 -6.39 7.40 34.00
N ALA A 153 -7.70 7.59 33.91
CA ALA A 153 -8.27 8.72 33.16
C ALA A 153 -7.82 10.07 33.76
N GLU A 154 -7.84 10.21 35.09
CA GLU A 154 -7.35 11.40 35.80
C GLU A 154 -5.87 11.65 35.54
N ALA A 155 -5.04 10.61 35.62
CA ALA A 155 -3.61 10.71 35.34
C ALA A 155 -3.33 11.19 33.91
N GLN A 156 -4.09 10.71 32.91
CA GLN A 156 -3.94 11.16 31.52
C GLN A 156 -4.41 12.60 31.32
N LEU A 157 -5.47 13.04 32.00
CA LEU A 157 -5.93 14.44 31.96
C LEU A 157 -4.92 15.39 32.59
N GLN A 158 -4.34 15.02 33.74
CA GLN A 158 -3.27 15.79 34.36
C GLN A 158 -2.06 15.87 33.41
N ALA A 159 -1.64 14.75 32.82
CA ALA A 159 -0.52 14.74 31.90
C ALA A 159 -0.80 15.56 30.61
N ALA A 160 -2.06 15.63 30.14
CA ALA A 160 -2.45 16.52 29.06
C ALA A 160 -2.34 18.00 29.49
N ALA A 161 -2.77 18.33 30.71
CA ALA A 161 -2.63 19.67 31.27
C ALA A 161 -1.16 20.06 31.46
N ASP A 162 -0.32 19.16 31.96
CA ASP A 162 1.13 19.37 32.11
C ASP A 162 1.82 19.58 30.76
N ALA A 163 1.30 18.95 29.70
CA ALA A 163 1.74 19.13 28.33
C ALA A 163 1.14 20.37 27.63
N GLY A 164 0.33 21.18 28.34
CA GLY A 164 -0.18 22.46 27.84
C GLY A 164 -1.59 22.45 27.26
N PHE A 165 -2.39 21.40 27.46
CA PHE A 165 -3.82 21.41 27.10
C PHE A 165 -4.59 22.40 27.99
N ARG A 166 -5.34 23.35 27.40
CA ARG A 166 -5.99 24.47 28.12
C ARG A 166 -7.47 24.65 27.78
N SER A 167 -8.17 23.54 27.53
CA SER A 167 -9.60 23.53 27.21
C SER A 167 -10.41 22.73 28.24
N PRO A 168 -10.50 23.20 29.51
CA PRO A 168 -11.27 22.51 30.55
C PRO A 168 -12.75 22.34 30.18
N GLU A 169 -13.32 23.25 29.38
CA GLU A 169 -14.70 23.16 28.88
C GLU A 169 -14.96 21.91 28.04
N GLN A 170 -13.96 21.43 27.27
CA GLN A 170 -14.07 20.20 26.47
C GLN A 170 -14.11 18.96 27.36
N ILE A 171 -13.50 19.01 28.53
CA ILE A 171 -13.47 17.91 29.50
C ILE A 171 -14.75 17.91 30.34
N VAL A 172 -15.14 19.06 30.88
CA VAL A 172 -16.34 19.19 31.72
C VAL A 172 -17.62 18.87 30.93
N GLY A 173 -17.70 19.28 29.66
CA GLY A 173 -18.86 19.04 28.81
C GLY A 173 -19.01 17.59 28.30
N ALA A 174 -18.00 16.73 28.48
CA ALA A 174 -18.03 15.38 27.94
C ALA A 174 -18.64 14.38 28.94
N GLN A 175 -19.78 13.77 28.57
CA GLN A 175 -20.52 12.82 29.41
C GLN A 175 -19.66 11.65 29.93
N VAL A 176 -18.66 11.22 29.16
CA VAL A 176 -17.72 10.16 29.53
C VAL A 176 -16.96 10.44 30.83
N PHE A 177 -16.77 11.72 31.19
CA PHE A 177 -16.09 12.13 32.41
C PHE A 177 -17.03 12.47 33.57
N ALA A 178 -18.35 12.29 33.43
CA ALA A 178 -19.31 12.52 34.51
C ALA A 178 -18.95 11.79 35.82
N PRO A 179 -18.46 10.52 35.81
CA PRO A 179 -18.02 9.84 37.03
C PRO A 179 -16.81 10.49 37.74
N LEU A 180 -16.09 11.39 37.07
CA LEU A 180 -14.89 12.04 37.61
C LEU A 180 -15.19 13.38 38.31
N GLN A 181 -16.36 13.99 38.08
CA GLN A 181 -16.67 15.38 38.48
C GLN A 181 -16.46 15.67 39.98
N GLY A 182 -16.71 14.70 40.86
CA GLY A 182 -16.53 14.86 42.32
C GLY A 182 -15.13 14.52 42.84
N ARG A 183 -14.18 14.13 42.00
CA ARG A 183 -12.90 13.57 42.43
C ARG A 183 -11.82 14.67 42.54
N PRO A 184 -11.01 14.70 43.62
CA PRO A 184 -9.98 15.73 43.81
C PRO A 184 -8.92 15.78 42.69
N ALA A 185 -8.47 14.62 42.19
CA ALA A 185 -7.46 14.57 41.13
C ALA A 185 -7.99 15.11 39.80
N PHE A 186 -9.26 14.84 39.47
CA PHE A 186 -9.93 15.46 38.33
C PHE A 186 -10.03 16.98 38.46
N GLN A 187 -10.42 17.49 39.63
CA GLN A 187 -10.49 18.94 39.88
C GLN A 187 -9.11 19.61 39.80
N ALA A 188 -8.05 18.94 40.29
CA ALA A 188 -6.68 19.41 40.14
C ALA A 188 -6.27 19.53 38.67
N ALA A 189 -6.58 18.52 37.85
CA ALA A 189 -6.29 18.54 36.42
C ALA A 189 -7.04 19.69 35.71
N LEU A 190 -8.31 19.91 36.02
CA LEU A 190 -9.08 21.04 35.48
C LEU A 190 -8.50 22.39 35.90
N ALA A 191 -8.04 22.53 37.15
CA ALA A 191 -7.38 23.74 37.62
C ALA A 191 -6.05 23.99 36.86
N SER A 192 -5.25 22.94 36.62
CA SER A 192 -4.05 23.02 35.77
C SER A 192 -4.38 23.47 34.34
N MET A 193 -5.52 23.05 33.78
CA MET A 193 -5.97 23.47 32.45
C MET A 193 -6.46 24.93 32.39
N GLN A 194 -6.77 25.56 33.53
CA GLN A 194 -7.14 26.98 33.60
C GLN A 194 -5.92 27.90 33.78
N GLY A 195 -4.79 27.36 34.23
CA GLY A 195 -3.53 28.10 34.39
C GLY A 195 -2.87 28.46 33.05
N PRO A 196 -1.81 29.29 33.05
CA PRO A 196 -1.06 29.59 31.84
C PRO A 196 -0.45 28.31 31.22
N ALA A 197 -0.32 28.27 29.89
CA ALA A 197 0.35 27.18 29.21
C ALA A 197 1.86 27.19 29.53
N PRO A 198 2.50 26.04 29.80
CA PRO A 198 3.92 25.93 29.98
C PRO A 198 4.62 26.17 28.63
N GLY A 199 5.46 27.21 28.57
CA GLY A 199 6.24 27.54 27.37
C GLY A 199 5.44 28.25 26.27
N THR A 200 6.16 28.78 25.28
CA THR A 200 5.56 29.34 24.07
C THR A 200 5.46 28.25 23.01
N ALA A 201 4.30 28.13 22.37
CA ALA A 201 4.10 27.20 21.25
C ALA A 201 5.20 27.43 20.20
N ARG A 202 5.85 26.35 19.76
CA ARG A 202 6.95 26.48 18.81
C ARG A 202 6.37 26.96 17.48
N PRO A 203 6.85 28.08 16.90
CA PRO A 203 6.35 28.53 15.62
C PRO A 203 6.60 27.44 14.57
N ALA A 204 5.60 27.18 13.73
CA ALA A 204 5.74 26.23 12.64
C ALA A 204 6.93 26.64 11.74
N PRO A 205 7.84 25.72 11.39
CA PRO A 205 8.95 26.03 10.52
C PRO A 205 8.43 26.52 9.16
N VAL A 206 9.00 27.62 8.67
CA VAL A 206 8.70 28.14 7.33
C VAL A 206 9.55 27.37 6.33
N MET A 207 8.92 26.76 5.34
CA MET A 207 9.62 26.12 4.23
C MET A 207 10.31 27.18 3.36
N ILE A 208 11.63 27.08 3.24
CA ILE A 208 12.44 27.95 2.39
C ILE A 208 12.94 27.12 1.21
N PRO A 209 12.53 27.40 -0.03
CA PRO A 209 13.03 26.67 -1.20
C PRO A 209 14.57 26.72 -1.27
N ALA A 210 15.20 25.57 -1.45
CA ALA A 210 16.66 25.48 -1.52
C ALA A 210 17.15 25.68 -2.97
N PRO A 211 18.24 26.44 -3.19
CA PRO A 211 18.85 26.49 -4.51
C PRO A 211 19.47 25.13 -4.85
N ILE A 212 19.33 24.72 -6.11
CA ILE A 212 20.06 23.57 -6.64
C ILE A 212 21.51 23.99 -6.90
N VAL A 213 22.47 23.22 -6.39
CA VAL A 213 23.90 23.52 -6.50
C VAL A 213 24.60 22.33 -7.17
N ASP A 214 25.38 22.58 -8.23
CA ASP A 214 26.10 21.54 -8.98
C ASP A 214 25.23 20.35 -9.44
N GLY A 215 23.99 20.67 -9.79
CA GLY A 215 22.97 19.69 -10.20
C GLY A 215 22.43 18.84 -9.05
N GLU A 216 22.72 19.16 -7.79
CA GLU A 216 22.22 18.47 -6.61
C GLU A 216 21.10 19.27 -5.93
N ALA A 217 19.97 18.60 -5.71
CA ALA A 217 18.81 19.09 -4.99
C ALA A 217 18.73 18.34 -3.64
N VAL A 218 19.26 18.94 -2.58
CA VAL A 218 19.34 18.29 -1.27
C VAL A 218 18.08 18.53 -0.45
N ILE A 219 17.37 17.45 -0.11
CA ILE A 219 16.22 17.47 0.80
C ILE A 219 16.72 17.61 2.24
N ALA A 220 16.22 18.65 2.92
CA ALA A 220 16.52 18.98 4.30
C ALA A 220 15.25 19.45 5.03
N GLU A 221 15.33 19.58 6.35
CA GLU A 221 14.21 20.10 7.14
C GLU A 221 13.86 21.55 6.80
N SER A 222 14.86 22.39 6.48
CA SER A 222 14.66 23.82 6.18
C SER A 222 13.89 24.09 4.88
N ASN A 223 13.99 23.20 3.90
CA ASN A 223 13.28 23.31 2.62
C ASN A 223 12.11 22.35 2.50
N SER A 224 11.65 21.76 3.61
CA SER A 224 10.55 20.80 3.60
C SER A 224 9.41 21.20 4.53
N ALA A 225 8.18 20.91 4.12
CA ALA A 225 6.99 21.04 4.96
C ALA A 225 6.05 19.84 4.77
N TRP A 226 5.20 19.61 5.76
CA TRP A 226 4.13 18.63 5.64
C TRP A 226 3.01 19.19 4.75
N SER A 227 2.61 18.43 3.74
CA SER A 227 1.45 18.76 2.92
C SER A 227 0.23 17.99 3.40
N GLU A 228 -0.73 18.71 3.99
CA GLU A 228 -2.01 18.11 4.41
C GLU A 228 -2.86 17.65 3.20
N VAL A 229 -2.66 18.27 2.03
CA VAL A 229 -3.39 17.91 0.80
C VAL A 229 -2.90 16.57 0.28
N ASP A 230 -1.59 16.33 0.33
CA ASP A 230 -0.97 15.18 -0.30
C ASP A 230 -0.67 14.05 0.68
N GLY A 231 -0.71 14.34 1.98
CA GLY A 231 -0.35 13.37 3.02
C GLY A 231 1.12 13.00 3.03
N VAL A 232 2.01 13.87 2.53
CA VAL A 232 3.47 13.61 2.41
C VAL A 232 4.32 14.82 2.77
N VAL A 233 5.63 14.61 2.91
CA VAL A 233 6.60 15.71 3.02
C VAL A 233 6.86 16.30 1.65
N ARG A 234 6.69 17.61 1.51
CA ARG A 234 6.99 18.37 0.30
C ARG A 234 8.31 19.12 0.48
N ALA A 235 9.29 18.85 -0.37
CA ALA A 235 10.54 19.58 -0.46
C ALA A 235 10.50 20.59 -1.62
N ALA A 236 10.97 21.82 -1.40
CA ALA A 236 10.94 22.88 -2.40
C ALA A 236 12.36 23.26 -2.85
N PHE A 237 12.52 23.46 -4.16
CA PHE A 237 13.77 23.86 -4.79
C PHE A 237 13.59 25.03 -5.75
N ILE A 238 14.69 25.75 -6.00
CA ILE A 238 14.81 26.77 -7.03
C ILE A 238 15.89 26.34 -8.01
N LEU A 239 15.58 26.36 -9.31
CA LEU A 239 16.56 26.08 -10.36
C LEU A 239 17.30 27.39 -10.72
N PRO A 240 18.63 27.47 -10.52
CA PRO A 240 19.36 28.66 -10.92
C PRO A 240 19.27 28.91 -12.43
N ALA A 241 19.31 30.20 -12.80
CA ALA A 241 19.48 30.61 -14.18
C ALA A 241 20.76 29.98 -14.76
N ALA A 242 20.68 29.50 -16.00
CA ALA A 242 21.84 28.90 -16.65
C ALA A 242 22.95 29.94 -16.84
N THR A 243 24.13 29.69 -16.26
CA THR A 243 25.33 30.52 -16.43
C THR A 243 26.33 29.80 -17.33
N GLY A 244 26.10 29.82 -18.64
CA GLY A 244 26.96 29.18 -19.64
C GLY A 244 26.21 28.32 -20.66
N PRO A 245 26.93 27.68 -21.59
CA PRO A 245 26.32 26.77 -22.55
C PRO A 245 25.69 25.58 -21.83
N GLU A 246 24.51 25.15 -22.27
CA GLU A 246 23.84 23.99 -21.68
C GLU A 246 24.70 22.73 -21.84
N PRO A 247 24.80 21.88 -20.81
CA PRO A 247 25.50 20.62 -20.93
C PRO A 247 24.78 19.70 -21.93
N LEU A 248 25.54 18.79 -22.55
CA LEU A 248 24.96 17.76 -23.42
C LEU A 248 23.90 16.96 -22.66
N VAL A 249 22.74 16.77 -23.30
CA VAL A 249 21.66 15.90 -22.81
C VAL A 249 22.17 14.49 -22.48
N MET A 250 23.03 13.95 -23.35
CA MET A 250 23.67 12.66 -23.17
C MET A 250 25.09 12.68 -23.75
N GLY A 251 26.07 12.24 -22.95
CA GLY A 251 27.47 12.06 -23.34
C GLY A 251 27.73 10.73 -24.05
N GLY A 252 28.93 10.60 -24.64
CA GLY A 252 29.34 9.42 -25.42
C GLY A 252 28.83 9.42 -26.86
N ASP A 253 29.20 8.38 -27.61
CA ASP A 253 28.99 8.33 -29.08
C ASP A 253 27.99 7.25 -29.52
N SER A 254 27.19 6.72 -28.59
CA SER A 254 26.17 5.73 -28.94
C SER A 254 25.12 6.32 -29.89
N PRO A 255 24.45 5.49 -30.70
CA PRO A 255 23.37 5.93 -31.59
C PRO A 255 22.28 6.74 -30.86
N GLU A 256 21.93 6.33 -29.64
CA GLU A 256 20.95 7.01 -28.79
C GLU A 256 21.42 8.42 -28.41
N ALA A 257 22.69 8.54 -28.02
CA ALA A 257 23.27 9.82 -27.65
C ALA A 257 23.32 10.77 -28.85
N GLN A 258 23.64 10.27 -30.04
CA GLN A 258 23.62 11.05 -31.28
C GLN A 258 22.19 11.46 -31.67
N ALA A 259 21.21 10.56 -31.55
CA ALA A 259 19.80 10.85 -31.82
C ALA A 259 19.27 11.95 -30.90
N LEU A 260 19.45 11.82 -29.58
CA LEU A 260 19.00 12.81 -28.61
C LEU A 260 19.68 14.16 -28.79
N ARG A 261 20.99 14.19 -29.03
CA ARG A 261 21.69 15.46 -29.28
C ARG A 261 21.16 16.18 -30.52
N ARG A 262 20.85 15.44 -31.60
CA ARG A 262 20.24 16.04 -32.79
C ARG A 262 18.86 16.62 -32.50
N LEU A 263 18.00 15.86 -31.82
CA LEU A 263 16.64 16.30 -31.47
C LEU A 263 16.62 17.52 -30.55
N VAL A 264 17.50 17.54 -29.54
CA VAL A 264 17.61 18.68 -28.62
C VAL A 264 18.21 19.90 -29.34
N ALA A 265 19.26 19.71 -30.15
CA ALA A 265 19.87 20.81 -30.90
C ALA A 265 18.92 21.45 -31.93
N SER A 266 17.98 20.68 -32.49
CA SER A 266 16.95 21.21 -33.39
C SER A 266 15.73 21.79 -32.67
N GLY A 267 15.67 21.73 -31.33
CA GLY A 267 14.50 22.12 -30.53
C GLY A 267 13.31 21.17 -30.61
N ALA A 268 13.49 19.97 -31.20
CA ALA A 268 12.43 18.97 -31.35
C ALA A 268 12.20 18.16 -30.06
N ALA A 269 13.14 18.19 -29.12
CA ALA A 269 13.06 17.50 -27.83
C ALA A 269 13.47 18.41 -26.67
N SER A 270 12.90 18.17 -25.48
CA SER A 270 13.09 19.03 -24.30
C SER A 270 14.45 18.87 -23.61
N GLY A 271 15.12 17.74 -23.79
CA GLY A 271 16.24 17.36 -22.91
C GLY A 271 15.76 17.05 -21.49
N ASN A 272 16.70 16.99 -20.54
CA ASN A 272 16.44 16.61 -19.14
C ASN A 272 16.52 17.76 -18.13
N ARG A 273 16.63 19.01 -18.57
CA ARG A 273 16.66 20.15 -17.63
C ARG A 273 15.37 20.17 -16.80
N GLY A 274 15.50 20.11 -15.48
CA GLY A 274 14.36 20.08 -14.55
C GLY A 274 13.84 18.68 -14.21
N ASP A 275 14.37 17.61 -14.83
CA ASP A 275 14.07 16.23 -14.45
C ASP A 275 14.98 15.78 -13.31
N PHE A 276 14.42 15.03 -12.37
CA PHE A 276 15.16 14.51 -11.23
C PHE A 276 15.44 13.01 -11.37
N TYR A 277 16.65 12.63 -10.97
CA TYR A 277 17.05 11.26 -10.69
C TYR A 277 17.30 11.10 -9.18
N GLU A 278 16.72 10.06 -8.58
CA GLU A 278 16.93 9.73 -7.17
C GLU A 278 17.55 8.32 -7.01
N ASN A 279 18.70 8.25 -6.35
CA ASN A 279 19.28 6.99 -5.89
C ASN A 279 18.86 6.72 -4.43
N ARG A 280 18.27 5.55 -4.18
CA ARG A 280 17.85 5.09 -2.84
C ARG A 280 18.54 3.79 -2.43
N ASP A 281 19.76 3.55 -2.90
CA ASP A 281 20.57 2.37 -2.54
C ASP A 281 22.01 2.71 -2.16
N ASP A 282 22.27 3.93 -1.71
CA ASP A 282 23.60 4.40 -1.30
C ASP A 282 24.64 4.30 -2.42
N ASP A 283 24.21 4.69 -3.62
CA ASP A 283 25.00 4.64 -4.85
C ASP A 283 25.42 3.22 -5.29
N HIS A 284 24.81 2.19 -4.71
CA HIS A 284 25.15 0.80 -5.00
C HIS A 284 24.88 0.40 -6.46
N ALA A 285 23.79 0.90 -7.05
CA ALA A 285 23.48 0.71 -8.46
C ALA A 285 22.98 2.01 -9.09
N ARG A 286 23.80 3.06 -9.02
CA ARG A 286 23.42 4.38 -9.53
C ARG A 286 23.44 4.48 -11.04
N LEU A 287 22.53 5.30 -11.57
CA LEU A 287 22.62 5.78 -12.95
C LEU A 287 23.96 6.52 -13.16
N PRO A 288 24.66 6.33 -14.29
CA PRO A 288 25.87 7.08 -14.58
C PRO A 288 25.53 8.54 -14.95
N VAL A 289 25.25 9.36 -13.94
CA VAL A 289 24.84 10.78 -14.08
C VAL A 289 25.81 11.64 -14.89
N GLY A 290 27.10 11.29 -14.93
CA GLY A 290 28.08 11.96 -15.80
C GLY A 290 27.82 11.80 -17.30
N VAL A 291 27.01 10.78 -17.68
CA VAL A 291 26.49 10.60 -19.04
C VAL A 291 25.25 11.48 -19.26
N PHE A 292 24.35 11.57 -18.27
CA PHE A 292 23.11 12.35 -18.36
C PHE A 292 23.24 13.69 -17.61
N ARG A 293 24.05 14.59 -18.16
CA ARG A 293 24.53 15.79 -17.44
C ARG A 293 23.47 16.86 -17.16
N GLN A 294 22.30 16.76 -17.80
CA GLN A 294 21.19 17.67 -17.58
C GLN A 294 20.28 17.24 -16.41
N LEU A 295 20.39 15.99 -15.94
CA LEU A 295 19.57 15.50 -14.82
C LEU A 295 19.97 16.16 -13.49
N LEU A 296 18.97 16.46 -12.69
CA LEU A 296 19.11 16.91 -11.32
C LEU A 296 19.16 15.69 -10.39
N ARG A 297 20.13 15.63 -9.49
CA ARG A 297 20.25 14.58 -8.48
C ARG A 297 19.45 14.96 -7.26
N LEU A 298 18.46 14.15 -6.91
CA LEU A 298 17.70 14.32 -5.68
C LEU A 298 18.42 13.63 -4.53
N GLU A 299 18.97 14.42 -3.62
CA GLU A 299 19.82 13.96 -2.52
C GLU A 299 19.13 14.17 -1.18
N HIS A 300 19.57 13.45 -0.14
CA HIS A 300 18.97 13.52 1.19
C HIS A 300 20.03 13.92 2.21
N SER A 301 19.76 14.97 2.98
CA SER A 301 20.66 15.38 4.06
C SER A 301 20.79 14.30 5.14
N PRO A 302 21.90 14.24 5.89
CA PRO A 302 22.11 13.20 6.92
C PRO A 302 20.96 13.10 7.95
N ALA A 303 20.38 14.24 8.34
CA ALA A 303 19.26 14.30 9.28
C ALA A 303 17.96 13.71 8.72
N VAL A 304 17.75 13.83 7.41
CA VAL A 304 16.60 13.24 6.71
C VAL A 304 16.79 11.73 6.55
N ARG A 305 18.00 11.29 6.20
CA ARG A 305 18.36 9.87 6.08
C ARG A 305 18.24 9.11 7.40
N ALA A 306 18.68 9.73 8.50
CA ALA A 306 18.53 9.20 9.86
C ALA A 306 17.08 8.84 10.23
N GLN A 307 16.11 9.47 9.57
CA GLN A 307 14.68 9.26 9.76
C GLN A 307 14.07 8.21 8.81
N GLY A 308 14.89 7.57 7.98
CA GLY A 308 14.49 6.47 7.10
C GLY A 308 14.16 6.88 5.66
N PHE A 309 14.42 8.12 5.26
CA PHE A 309 14.25 8.58 3.88
C PHE A 309 15.53 8.38 3.05
N GLY A 310 15.40 8.34 1.72
CA GLY A 310 16.54 8.22 0.81
C GLY A 310 17.17 6.82 0.75
N HIS A 311 16.48 5.79 1.22
CA HIS A 311 16.91 4.39 1.15
C HIS A 311 15.70 3.45 0.98
N GLY A 312 15.84 2.40 0.19
CA GLY A 312 14.79 1.40 -0.04
C GLY A 312 13.64 1.90 -0.91
N LEU A 313 12.42 1.49 -0.57
CA LEU A 313 11.19 1.92 -1.24
C LEU A 313 11.08 3.46 -1.21
N ALA A 314 10.62 4.06 -2.31
CA ALA A 314 10.30 5.47 -2.35
C ALA A 314 8.96 5.66 -1.63
N GLU A 315 8.95 6.51 -0.60
CA GLU A 315 7.76 6.77 0.21
C GLU A 315 7.83 8.19 0.77
N GLY A 316 6.66 8.84 0.85
CA GLY A 316 6.47 9.99 1.72
C GLY A 316 7.14 11.30 1.30
N ILE A 317 7.61 11.43 0.05
CA ILE A 317 8.21 12.66 -0.48
C ILE A 317 7.54 13.13 -1.78
N ALA A 318 7.25 14.42 -1.83
CA ALA A 318 6.93 15.19 -3.03
C ALA A 318 7.95 16.32 -3.19
N VAL A 319 8.13 16.78 -4.44
CA VAL A 319 9.04 17.87 -4.77
C VAL A 319 8.27 18.99 -5.47
N SER A 320 8.69 20.22 -5.24
CA SER A 320 8.31 21.40 -6.03
C SER A 320 9.58 22.09 -6.56
N LEU A 321 9.55 22.52 -7.82
CA LEU A 321 10.65 23.21 -8.49
C LEU A 321 10.14 24.55 -9.02
N ASP A 322 10.76 25.65 -8.60
CA ASP A 322 10.37 27.02 -9.00
C ASP A 322 8.88 27.35 -8.76
N GLY A 323 8.30 26.73 -7.72
CA GLY A 323 6.88 26.88 -7.37
C GLY A 323 5.93 25.96 -8.14
N GLU A 324 6.41 25.20 -9.12
CA GLU A 324 5.64 24.15 -9.78
C GLU A 324 5.75 22.83 -9.00
N ASP A 325 4.61 22.25 -8.65
CA ASP A 325 4.57 20.98 -7.94
C ASP A 325 4.83 19.79 -8.88
N TYR A 326 5.43 18.74 -8.35
CA TYR A 326 5.68 17.43 -8.98
C TYR A 326 6.34 17.51 -10.37
N PRO A 327 7.58 18.01 -10.44
CA PRO A 327 8.42 17.82 -11.62
C PRO A 327 8.63 16.31 -11.89
N PRO A 328 9.07 15.91 -13.09
CA PRO A 328 9.43 14.52 -13.37
C PRO A 328 10.49 14.00 -12.40
N ILE A 329 10.20 12.87 -11.74
CA ILE A 329 11.17 12.16 -10.90
C ILE A 329 11.20 10.71 -11.35
N PHE A 330 12.40 10.16 -11.52
CA PHE A 330 12.56 8.72 -11.55
C PHE A 330 13.72 8.31 -10.65
N GLY A 331 13.73 7.06 -10.23
CA GLY A 331 14.76 6.61 -9.31
C GLY A 331 14.83 5.11 -9.17
N ASN A 332 15.74 4.65 -8.33
CA ASN A 332 15.90 3.23 -8.08
C ASN A 332 16.34 2.92 -6.65
N SER A 333 16.11 1.66 -6.26
CA SER A 333 16.78 1.06 -5.11
C SER A 333 17.08 -0.42 -5.39
N SER A 334 18.35 -0.80 -5.43
CA SER A 334 18.79 -2.20 -5.53
C SER A 334 19.02 -2.81 -4.15
N THR A 335 18.10 -2.55 -3.23
CA THR A 335 18.09 -3.13 -1.88
C THR A 335 17.01 -4.20 -1.80
N ALA A 336 17.14 -5.10 -0.81
CA ALA A 336 16.15 -6.13 -0.53
C ALA A 336 16.21 -6.49 0.95
N TYR A 337 15.10 -6.95 1.51
CA TYR A 337 15.15 -7.69 2.76
C TYR A 337 15.61 -9.11 2.46
N THR A 338 16.76 -9.50 3.02
CA THR A 338 17.36 -10.83 2.78
C THR A 338 17.19 -11.78 3.97
N GLY A 339 16.81 -11.24 5.14
CA GLY A 339 16.57 -12.01 6.35
C GLY A 339 15.35 -12.92 6.25
N LYS A 340 15.52 -14.21 6.53
CA LYS A 340 14.41 -15.17 6.64
C LYS A 340 13.62 -14.95 7.95
N PRO A 341 12.31 -15.27 7.97
CA PRO A 341 11.51 -15.82 6.87
C PRO A 341 10.91 -14.76 5.93
N TYR A 342 11.05 -13.47 6.26
CA TYR A 342 10.34 -12.34 5.64
C TYR A 342 11.10 -11.66 4.50
N TRP A 343 12.05 -12.36 3.89
CA TRP A 343 12.83 -11.84 2.76
C TRP A 343 11.90 -11.37 1.63
N ARG A 344 12.29 -10.35 0.87
CA ARG A 344 11.55 -9.80 -0.29
C ARG A 344 12.34 -8.67 -0.95
N SER A 345 12.16 -8.47 -2.26
CA SER A 345 12.59 -7.24 -2.94
C SER A 345 11.81 -6.03 -2.45
N MET A 346 12.30 -4.82 -2.78
CA MET A 346 11.53 -3.59 -2.57
C MET A 346 10.25 -3.57 -3.41
N ALA A 347 10.24 -4.17 -4.61
CA ALA A 347 9.04 -4.25 -5.44
C ALA A 347 7.93 -5.04 -4.71
N ARG A 348 8.24 -6.25 -4.20
CA ARG A 348 7.25 -7.05 -3.46
C ARG A 348 6.91 -6.42 -2.11
N LEU A 349 7.85 -5.74 -1.45
CA LEU A 349 7.55 -4.95 -0.25
C LEU A 349 6.47 -3.89 -0.55
N GLY A 350 6.60 -3.14 -1.65
CA GLY A 350 5.63 -2.13 -2.05
C GLY A 350 4.21 -2.67 -2.28
N LEU A 351 4.07 -3.95 -2.63
CA LEU A 351 2.78 -4.61 -2.83
C LEU A 351 2.21 -5.26 -1.56
N THR A 352 3.03 -5.48 -0.52
CA THR A 352 2.66 -6.28 0.66
C THR A 352 2.67 -5.50 1.97
N LYS A 353 3.37 -4.36 2.02
CA LYS A 353 3.37 -3.46 3.17
C LYS A 353 2.07 -2.66 3.20
N ALA A 354 1.42 -2.59 4.36
CA ALA A 354 0.22 -1.77 4.55
C ALA A 354 0.48 -0.31 4.13
N GLY A 355 -0.44 0.28 3.36
CA GLY A 355 -0.34 1.64 2.85
C GLY A 355 0.58 1.84 1.65
N ALA A 356 1.60 0.99 1.46
CA ALA A 356 2.58 1.15 0.37
C ALA A 356 1.97 1.12 -1.05
N PRO A 357 0.94 0.30 -1.37
CA PRO A 357 0.27 0.37 -2.67
C PRO A 357 -0.37 1.74 -2.96
N LYS A 358 -0.88 2.43 -1.93
CA LYS A 358 -1.45 3.78 -2.06
C LYS A 358 -0.34 4.81 -2.32
N GLU A 359 0.82 4.66 -1.70
CA GLU A 359 2.00 5.49 -1.99
C GLU A 359 2.52 5.27 -3.40
N LEU A 360 2.61 4.01 -3.86
CA LEU A 360 2.97 3.69 -5.24
C LEU A 360 2.00 4.34 -6.26
N TRP A 361 0.70 4.31 -5.98
CA TRP A 361 -0.29 5.05 -6.77
C TRP A 361 -0.04 6.57 -6.73
N ARG A 362 0.21 7.14 -5.55
CA ARG A 362 0.48 8.59 -5.39
C ARG A 362 1.67 8.99 -6.27
N GLU A 363 2.76 8.25 -6.21
CA GLU A 363 3.97 8.45 -7.03
C GLU A 363 3.64 8.45 -8.52
N TYR A 364 2.97 7.38 -8.97
CA TYR A 364 2.55 7.21 -10.35
C TYR A 364 1.63 8.34 -10.84
N ALA A 365 0.69 8.78 -10.00
CA ALA A 365 -0.21 9.90 -10.28
C ALA A 365 0.43 11.28 -10.03
N SER A 366 1.74 11.33 -9.73
CA SER A 366 2.50 12.53 -9.39
C SER A 366 3.78 12.67 -10.20
N ASN A 367 3.81 12.17 -11.44
CA ASN A 367 4.99 12.22 -12.33
C ASN A 367 6.24 11.50 -11.78
N GLN A 368 6.07 10.54 -10.87
CA GLN A 368 7.18 9.78 -10.29
C GLN A 368 7.15 8.32 -10.76
N LEU A 369 8.30 7.76 -11.11
CA LEU A 369 8.43 6.36 -11.53
C LEU A 369 9.71 5.73 -10.99
N TYR A 370 9.59 4.70 -10.16
CA TYR A 370 10.73 4.00 -9.59
C TYR A 370 10.96 2.63 -10.22
N ILE A 371 12.25 2.25 -10.28
CA ILE A 371 12.71 0.99 -10.84
C ILE A 371 13.37 0.14 -9.74
N TYR A 372 12.93 -1.11 -9.62
CA TYR A 372 13.43 -2.04 -8.61
C TYR A 372 13.85 -3.37 -9.27
N PRO A 373 14.90 -4.05 -8.79
CA PRO A 373 15.16 -5.43 -9.18
C PRO A 373 14.17 -6.39 -8.49
N GLU A 374 13.82 -7.50 -9.15
CA GLU A 374 13.01 -8.58 -8.54
C GLU A 374 13.77 -9.35 -7.45
N HIS A 375 15.10 -9.35 -7.54
CA HIS A 375 16.03 -10.07 -6.69
C HIS A 375 15.89 -11.61 -6.72
N LYS A 376 14.89 -12.15 -6.02
CA LYS A 376 14.56 -13.58 -5.94
C LYS A 376 13.04 -13.81 -5.95
N ASP A 377 12.27 -12.77 -6.25
CA ASP A 377 10.81 -12.81 -6.24
C ASP A 377 10.24 -13.39 -7.55
N HIS A 378 11.08 -13.56 -8.58
CA HIS A 378 10.68 -14.08 -9.89
C HIS A 378 11.85 -14.85 -10.55
N ASP A 379 12.11 -16.06 -10.07
CA ASP A 379 13.21 -16.90 -10.54
C ASP A 379 12.81 -18.39 -10.71
N GLY A 380 13.74 -19.22 -11.20
CA GLY A 380 13.49 -20.66 -11.39
C GLY A 380 13.43 -21.48 -10.10
N PHE A 381 13.81 -20.91 -8.95
CA PHE A 381 13.85 -21.63 -7.67
C PHE A 381 12.56 -21.41 -6.86
N TYR A 382 12.16 -20.15 -6.66
CA TYR A 382 10.93 -19.79 -5.96
C TYR A 382 9.71 -19.65 -6.89
N GLY A 383 9.92 -19.55 -8.19
CA GLY A 383 8.87 -19.21 -9.14
C GLY A 383 8.54 -17.72 -9.10
N ASP A 384 7.31 -17.38 -9.45
CA ASP A 384 6.73 -16.04 -9.30
C ASP A 384 6.00 -15.94 -7.95
N VAL A 385 6.57 -15.17 -7.03
CA VAL A 385 6.04 -14.96 -5.68
C VAL A 385 5.51 -13.55 -5.46
N PHE A 386 5.29 -12.78 -6.53
CA PHE A 386 4.58 -11.51 -6.46
C PHE A 386 3.06 -11.74 -6.28
N PRO A 387 2.38 -10.97 -5.41
CA PRO A 387 0.94 -11.12 -5.23
C PRO A 387 0.09 -10.38 -6.27
N ALA A 388 0.69 -9.45 -7.03
CA ALA A 388 -0.01 -8.61 -7.98
C ALA A 388 0.94 -8.05 -9.05
N ASN A 389 0.37 -7.67 -10.19
CA ASN A 389 1.03 -6.80 -11.17
C ASN A 389 0.48 -5.37 -11.02
N THR A 390 1.32 -4.34 -11.25
CA THR A 390 0.90 -2.94 -11.15
C THR A 390 1.61 -2.09 -12.21
N PRO A 391 1.06 -0.91 -12.58
CA PRO A 391 1.74 0.01 -13.47
C PRO A 391 2.65 1.00 -12.71
N TYR A 392 2.77 0.87 -11.38
CA TYR A 392 3.35 1.92 -10.54
C TYR A 392 4.88 1.92 -10.51
N MET A 393 5.50 0.82 -10.92
CA MET A 393 6.94 0.63 -10.90
C MET A 393 7.40 -0.16 -12.12
N ILE A 394 8.69 -0.07 -12.46
CA ILE A 394 9.33 -1.02 -13.38
C ILE A 394 10.11 -2.02 -12.54
N VAL A 395 9.77 -3.31 -12.66
CA VAL A 395 10.54 -4.38 -12.02
C VAL A 395 11.46 -5.01 -13.06
N SER A 396 12.76 -5.01 -12.80
CA SER A 396 13.77 -5.59 -13.68
C SER A 396 14.20 -6.98 -13.20
N GLN A 397 14.44 -7.90 -14.14
CA GLN A 397 14.95 -9.23 -13.82
C GLN A 397 16.40 -9.15 -13.33
N GLY A 398 16.67 -9.76 -12.18
CA GLY A 398 18.00 -9.85 -11.59
C GLY A 398 18.09 -9.13 -10.25
N SER A 399 19.30 -8.79 -9.84
CA SER A 399 19.62 -8.13 -8.57
C SER A 399 20.30 -6.77 -8.83
N SER A 400 21.31 -6.39 -8.03
CA SER A 400 22.05 -5.14 -8.19
C SER A 400 22.57 -4.94 -9.62
N GLY A 401 22.39 -3.73 -10.15
CA GLY A 401 22.80 -3.35 -11.50
C GLY A 401 21.80 -3.71 -12.62
N SER A 402 20.88 -4.66 -12.40
CA SER A 402 19.83 -4.97 -13.39
C SER A 402 18.90 -3.79 -13.73
N PRO A 403 18.64 -2.82 -12.82
CA PRO A 403 17.85 -1.63 -13.15
C PRO A 403 18.49 -0.69 -14.18
N HIS A 404 19.79 -0.80 -14.48
CA HIS A 404 20.52 0.18 -15.28
C HIS A 404 19.90 0.42 -16.67
N THR A 405 19.46 -0.63 -17.37
CA THR A 405 18.87 -0.47 -18.70
C THR A 405 17.57 0.34 -18.65
N ALA A 406 16.68 0.00 -17.71
CA ALA A 406 15.41 0.70 -17.53
C ALA A 406 15.62 2.16 -17.10
N MET A 407 16.55 2.43 -16.18
CA MET A 407 16.87 3.81 -15.78
C MET A 407 17.40 4.65 -16.94
N ARG A 408 18.30 4.09 -17.76
CA ARG A 408 18.81 4.78 -18.95
C ARG A 408 17.69 5.06 -19.94
N ALA A 409 16.85 4.06 -20.22
CA ALA A 409 15.72 4.20 -21.12
C ALA A 409 14.74 5.28 -20.66
N VAL A 410 14.38 5.31 -19.36
CA VAL A 410 13.52 6.35 -18.79
C VAL A 410 14.13 7.75 -18.94
N ALA A 411 15.41 7.92 -18.63
CA ALA A 411 16.10 9.19 -18.82
C ALA A 411 16.06 9.66 -20.28
N MET A 412 16.29 8.73 -21.22
CA MET A 412 16.27 9.00 -22.66
C MET A 412 14.86 9.32 -23.17
N MET A 413 13.82 8.61 -22.73
CA MET A 413 12.43 8.91 -23.08
C MET A 413 12.02 10.30 -22.58
N LEU A 414 12.32 10.62 -21.31
CA LEU A 414 12.07 11.95 -20.74
C LEU A 414 12.78 13.07 -21.52
N ALA A 415 14.00 12.79 -22.01
CA ALA A 415 14.76 13.73 -22.80
C ALA A 415 14.18 13.93 -24.21
N ALA A 416 13.64 12.86 -24.79
CA ALA A 416 13.14 12.80 -26.16
C ALA A 416 11.76 13.43 -26.33
N LEU A 417 10.95 13.52 -25.27
CA LEU A 417 9.65 14.17 -25.32
C LEU A 417 9.77 15.58 -25.92
N ARG A 418 8.82 15.93 -26.78
CA ARG A 418 8.72 17.30 -27.32
C ARG A 418 8.49 18.30 -26.18
N PRO A 419 9.01 19.54 -26.27
CA PRO A 419 8.84 20.53 -25.21
C PRO A 419 7.36 20.79 -24.84
N ASP A 420 6.49 20.94 -25.84
CA ASP A 420 5.04 21.15 -25.66
C ASP A 420 4.36 19.95 -24.98
N THR A 421 4.73 18.75 -25.40
CA THR A 421 4.16 17.48 -24.91
C THR A 421 4.61 17.20 -23.48
N LYS A 422 5.89 17.39 -23.17
CA LYS A 422 6.41 17.22 -21.81
C LYS A 422 5.77 18.20 -20.84
N ALA A 423 5.64 19.47 -21.21
CA ALA A 423 4.96 20.47 -20.39
C ALA A 423 3.51 20.06 -20.09
N GLU A 424 2.79 19.56 -21.10
CA GLU A 424 1.41 19.10 -20.93
C GLU A 424 1.32 17.84 -20.06
N LEU A 425 2.25 16.89 -20.23
CA LEU A 425 2.36 15.71 -19.39
C LEU A 425 2.61 16.08 -17.93
N ILE A 426 3.51 17.02 -17.65
CA ILE A 426 3.80 17.50 -16.29
C ILE A 426 2.53 18.11 -15.68
N ARG A 427 1.89 19.03 -16.41
CA ARG A 427 0.67 19.74 -15.98
C ARG A 427 -0.48 18.78 -15.67
N ARG A 428 -0.65 17.72 -16.48
CA ARG A 428 -1.70 16.72 -16.33
C ARG A 428 -1.35 15.56 -15.39
N ARG A 429 -0.15 15.53 -14.83
CA ARG A 429 0.38 14.41 -14.03
C ARG A 429 0.43 13.07 -14.78
N MET A 430 0.87 13.12 -16.04
CA MET A 430 0.84 12.00 -16.98
C MET A 430 2.23 11.46 -17.37
N ILE A 431 3.31 11.95 -16.75
CA ILE A 431 4.68 11.50 -17.06
C ILE A 431 4.84 10.00 -16.79
N ALA A 432 4.57 9.53 -15.57
CA ALA A 432 4.80 8.13 -15.22
C ALA A 432 3.91 7.15 -16.01
N PRO A 433 2.59 7.41 -16.23
CA PRO A 433 1.77 6.61 -17.13
C PRO A 433 2.32 6.54 -18.56
N THR A 434 2.77 7.67 -19.10
CA THR A 434 3.31 7.73 -20.47
C THR A 434 4.61 6.95 -20.58
N LEU A 435 5.52 7.08 -19.60
CA LEU A 435 6.76 6.32 -19.57
C LEU A 435 6.53 4.81 -19.44
N GLN A 436 5.54 4.39 -18.65
CA GLN A 436 5.13 2.98 -18.58
C GLN A 436 4.61 2.45 -19.90
N MET A 437 3.78 3.24 -20.61
CA MET A 437 3.30 2.87 -21.94
C MET A 437 4.47 2.70 -22.93
N LEU A 438 5.36 3.70 -23.00
CA LEU A 438 6.52 3.69 -23.89
C LEU A 438 7.50 2.56 -23.57
N TRP A 439 7.79 2.32 -22.29
CA TRP A 439 8.66 1.23 -21.84
C TRP A 439 8.14 -0.13 -22.30
N ARG A 440 6.83 -0.37 -22.19
CA ARG A 440 6.19 -1.63 -22.56
C ARG A 440 6.11 -1.83 -24.08
N ARG A 441 5.83 -0.75 -24.83
CA ARG A 441 5.84 -0.78 -26.30
C ARG A 441 7.24 -0.90 -26.90
N GLY A 442 8.25 -0.41 -26.20
CA GLY A 442 9.64 -0.44 -26.66
C GLY A 442 10.37 -1.74 -26.33
N GLN A 443 9.64 -2.82 -26.02
CA GLN A 443 10.24 -4.13 -25.86
C GLN A 443 10.31 -4.85 -27.22
N GLU A 444 11.34 -5.66 -27.38
CA GLU A 444 11.55 -6.55 -28.51
C GLU A 444 10.28 -7.39 -28.77
N GLY A 445 9.85 -7.44 -30.03
CA GLY A 445 8.68 -8.20 -30.46
C GLY A 445 7.32 -7.55 -30.17
N ILE A 446 7.27 -6.36 -29.56
CA ILE A 446 6.02 -5.62 -29.33
C ILE A 446 5.85 -4.58 -30.43
N GLU A 447 5.40 -4.96 -31.63
CA GLU A 447 5.37 -4.07 -32.80
C GLU A 447 3.99 -3.44 -33.06
N THR A 448 2.93 -4.19 -32.77
CA THR A 448 1.54 -3.81 -33.03
C THR A 448 0.75 -3.55 -31.74
N ASP A 449 -0.47 -3.01 -31.89
CA ASP A 449 -1.38 -2.87 -30.74
C ASP A 449 -1.84 -4.21 -30.18
N GLU A 450 -1.95 -5.26 -30.99
CA GLU A 450 -2.29 -6.59 -30.47
C GLU A 450 -1.13 -7.20 -29.69
N ASP A 451 0.11 -7.01 -30.13
CA ASP A 451 1.29 -7.39 -29.35
C ASP A 451 1.31 -6.65 -28.02
N TYR A 452 0.97 -5.35 -28.05
CA TYR A 452 0.83 -4.54 -26.84
C TYR A 452 -0.26 -5.07 -25.92
N LEU A 453 -1.42 -5.47 -26.43
CA LEU A 453 -2.52 -6.01 -25.60
C LEU A 453 -2.23 -7.42 -25.03
N SER A 454 -1.11 -8.03 -25.39
CA SER A 454 -0.74 -9.40 -25.00
C SER A 454 0.02 -9.47 -23.66
N ALA A 455 0.12 -10.68 -23.11
CA ALA A 455 0.94 -10.94 -21.91
C ALA A 455 2.44 -10.60 -22.09
N ALA A 456 2.96 -10.61 -23.32
CA ALA A 456 4.36 -10.37 -23.61
C ALA A 456 4.78 -8.91 -23.35
N ALA A 457 3.91 -7.94 -23.62
CA ALA A 457 4.14 -6.53 -23.30
C ALA A 457 3.91 -6.20 -21.81
N HIS A 458 3.25 -7.10 -21.08
CA HIS A 458 2.79 -6.87 -19.73
C HIS A 458 3.33 -7.84 -18.66
N PRO A 459 4.62 -8.23 -18.67
CA PRO A 459 5.16 -9.07 -17.63
C PRO A 459 5.20 -8.29 -16.29
N THR A 460 5.22 -9.04 -15.20
CA THR A 460 5.46 -8.49 -13.85
C THR A 460 6.91 -8.02 -13.70
N VAL A 461 7.83 -8.74 -14.36
CA VAL A 461 9.26 -8.50 -14.34
C VAL A 461 9.79 -8.45 -15.77
N PHE A 462 10.41 -7.34 -16.14
CA PHE A 462 10.98 -7.13 -17.46
C PHE A 462 12.39 -7.71 -17.56
N ASP A 463 12.68 -8.36 -18.69
CA ASP A 463 14.05 -8.67 -19.05
C ASP A 463 14.74 -7.37 -19.50
N PRO A 464 15.81 -6.90 -18.84
CA PRO A 464 16.49 -5.69 -19.28
C PRO A 464 17.10 -5.84 -20.69
N LYS A 465 17.24 -7.06 -21.24
CA LYS A 465 17.82 -7.29 -22.58
C LYS A 465 16.84 -7.01 -23.72
N THR A 466 15.54 -7.05 -23.48
CA THR A 466 14.51 -6.87 -24.51
C THR A 466 14.20 -5.40 -24.77
N ALA A 467 14.75 -4.46 -24.01
CA ALA A 467 14.49 -3.04 -24.22
C ALA A 467 15.14 -2.54 -25.52
N GLU A 468 14.42 -1.74 -26.30
CA GLU A 468 14.88 -1.08 -27.53
C GLU A 468 14.94 0.46 -27.36
N PRO A 469 16.03 1.02 -26.79
CA PRO A 469 16.09 2.43 -26.44
C PRO A 469 15.90 3.43 -27.58
N LEU A 470 16.42 3.15 -28.79
CA LEU A 470 16.24 4.03 -29.95
C LEU A 470 14.77 4.15 -30.32
N ARG A 471 14.07 3.01 -30.37
CA ARG A 471 12.64 2.97 -30.64
C ARG A 471 11.84 3.71 -29.56
N MET A 472 12.24 3.58 -28.30
CA MET A 472 11.62 4.34 -27.20
C MET A 472 11.83 5.86 -27.35
N ILE A 473 13.01 6.31 -27.79
CA ILE A 473 13.29 7.72 -28.10
C ILE A 473 12.38 8.21 -29.23
N GLU A 474 12.26 7.43 -30.31
CA GLU A 474 11.43 7.77 -31.46
C GLU A 474 9.94 7.87 -31.08
N MET A 475 9.40 6.89 -30.35
CA MET A 475 8.01 6.92 -29.87
C MET A 475 7.75 8.10 -28.93
N ALA A 476 8.68 8.41 -28.02
CA ALA A 476 8.56 9.54 -27.11
C ALA A 476 8.55 10.88 -27.87
N ASN A 477 9.39 11.03 -28.90
CA ASN A 477 9.45 12.25 -29.69
C ASN A 477 8.27 12.41 -30.67
N ALA A 478 7.69 11.30 -31.13
CA ALA A 478 6.52 11.29 -32.00
C ALA A 478 5.23 11.72 -31.28
N LEU A 479 5.14 11.52 -29.96
CA LEU A 479 3.96 11.83 -29.17
C LEU A 479 3.67 13.34 -29.16
N THR A 480 2.45 13.73 -29.51
CA THR A 480 1.97 15.12 -29.44
C THR A 480 1.06 15.35 -28.22
N PRO A 481 0.78 16.61 -27.81
CA PRO A 481 -0.06 16.88 -26.65
C PRO A 481 -1.49 16.33 -26.77
N ASP A 482 -2.03 16.24 -27.99
CA ASP A 482 -3.38 15.72 -28.27
C ASP A 482 -3.44 14.20 -28.43
N GLN A 483 -2.28 13.53 -28.38
CA GLN A 483 -2.13 12.07 -28.41
C GLN A 483 -1.81 11.48 -27.04
N ILE A 484 -1.70 12.30 -25.98
CA ILE A 484 -1.49 11.81 -24.62
C ILE A 484 -2.69 10.92 -24.23
N PRO A 485 -2.49 9.60 -24.02
CA PRO A 485 -3.59 8.72 -23.68
C PRO A 485 -4.09 8.99 -22.25
N PRO A 486 -5.37 8.74 -21.96
CA PRO A 486 -5.89 8.88 -20.60
C PRO A 486 -5.27 7.87 -19.63
N LEU A 487 -5.33 8.22 -18.34
CA LEU A 487 -5.04 7.31 -17.24
C LEU A 487 -6.28 6.46 -16.92
N VAL A 488 -6.13 5.14 -16.95
CA VAL A 488 -7.20 4.22 -16.55
C VAL A 488 -7.28 4.17 -15.02
N THR A 489 -8.48 4.39 -14.48
CA THR A 489 -8.81 4.16 -13.08
C THR A 489 -9.90 3.10 -12.95
N LEU A 490 -9.84 2.31 -11.89
CA LEU A 490 -10.67 1.17 -11.58
C LEU A 490 -11.35 1.40 -10.22
N GLN A 491 -12.55 0.86 -10.08
CA GLN A 491 -13.29 0.83 -8.83
C GLN A 491 -14.04 -0.48 -8.72
N VAL A 492 -13.88 -1.19 -7.60
CA VAL A 492 -14.72 -2.34 -7.27
C VAL A 492 -16.10 -1.83 -6.88
N LEU A 493 -17.13 -2.26 -7.62
CA LEU A 493 -18.53 -1.95 -7.35
C LEU A 493 -19.16 -2.98 -6.42
N GLN A 494 -18.84 -4.25 -6.66
CA GLN A 494 -19.33 -5.38 -5.89
C GLN A 494 -18.28 -6.51 -5.93
N GLU A 495 -18.20 -7.29 -4.85
CA GLU A 495 -17.41 -8.52 -4.84
C GLU A 495 -18.00 -9.57 -3.91
N SER A 496 -17.67 -10.83 -4.17
CA SER A 496 -17.94 -11.93 -3.24
C SER A 496 -17.11 -11.75 -1.97
N GLN A 497 -17.74 -11.85 -0.80
CA GLN A 497 -17.06 -11.77 0.50
C GLN A 497 -17.10 -13.13 1.20
N PRO A 498 -15.97 -13.66 1.67
CA PRO A 498 -15.99 -14.85 2.50
C PRO A 498 -16.49 -14.50 3.91
N THR A 499 -17.06 -15.48 4.59
CA THR A 499 -17.60 -15.32 5.93
C THR A 499 -16.55 -15.77 6.96
N PRO A 500 -16.10 -14.88 7.86
CA PRO A 500 -15.16 -15.24 8.92
C PRO A 500 -15.65 -16.44 9.73
N GLY A 501 -14.73 -17.37 10.00
CA GLY A 501 -15.02 -18.59 10.76
C GLY A 501 -15.81 -19.67 10.02
N ILE A 502 -16.36 -19.38 8.82
CA ILE A 502 -17.08 -20.34 7.97
C ILE A 502 -16.30 -20.64 6.69
N THR A 503 -16.00 -19.62 5.91
CA THR A 503 -15.26 -19.75 4.64
C THR A 503 -13.93 -19.00 4.65
N LEU A 504 -13.66 -18.15 5.65
CA LEU A 504 -12.35 -17.54 5.89
C LEU A 504 -11.82 -17.91 7.29
N PHE A 505 -10.66 -18.56 7.33
CA PHE A 505 -10.04 -19.04 8.58
C PHE A 505 -8.74 -18.27 8.85
N GLY A 506 -8.84 -17.24 9.70
CA GLY A 506 -7.73 -16.41 10.13
C GLY A 506 -8.23 -15.03 10.55
N ASP A 507 -8.26 -14.79 11.86
CA ASP A 507 -8.76 -13.54 12.43
C ASP A 507 -7.88 -12.37 11.97
N GLY A 508 -8.52 -11.30 11.50
CA GLY A 508 -7.85 -10.12 10.97
C GLY A 508 -7.24 -10.31 9.56
N LEU A 509 -7.41 -11.46 8.91
CA LEU A 509 -7.08 -11.61 7.49
C LEU A 509 -8.23 -11.09 6.62
N SER A 510 -7.90 -10.57 5.44
CA SER A 510 -8.83 -10.12 4.40
C SER A 510 -8.48 -10.72 3.04
N GLU A 511 -9.44 -10.94 2.15
CA GLU A 511 -9.10 -11.26 0.75
C GLU A 511 -8.68 -10.02 -0.04
N THR A 512 -8.96 -8.81 0.45
CA THR A 512 -8.48 -7.55 -0.13
C THR A 512 -7.04 -7.31 0.31
N LEU A 513 -6.09 -7.37 -0.62
CA LEU A 513 -4.72 -6.93 -0.38
C LEU A 513 -4.63 -5.41 -0.50
N PHE A 514 -5.14 -4.86 -1.61
CA PHE A 514 -5.30 -3.42 -1.79
C PHE A 514 -6.28 -3.11 -2.92
N ASP A 515 -6.89 -1.92 -2.79
CA ASP A 515 -7.63 -1.25 -3.85
C ASP A 515 -7.00 0.12 -4.08
N THR A 516 -6.43 0.30 -5.26
CA THR A 516 -5.86 1.57 -5.71
C THR A 516 -6.45 1.93 -7.06
N PRO A 517 -6.47 3.21 -7.46
CA PRO A 517 -7.11 3.60 -8.70
C PRO A 517 -6.63 2.85 -9.95
N SER A 518 -5.37 2.46 -10.13
CA SER A 518 -4.96 1.68 -11.32
C SER A 518 -4.50 0.25 -11.01
N ALA A 519 -4.75 -0.25 -9.80
CA ALA A 519 -4.45 -1.64 -9.44
C ALA A 519 -5.36 -2.16 -8.31
N ILE A 520 -6.02 -3.28 -8.55
CA ILE A 520 -6.84 -4.02 -7.59
C ILE A 520 -6.18 -5.36 -7.35
N ALA A 521 -5.96 -5.74 -6.08
CA ALA A 521 -5.34 -7.02 -5.75
C ALA A 521 -6.12 -7.79 -4.69
N ARG A 522 -6.30 -9.09 -4.93
CA ARG A 522 -6.94 -10.04 -4.02
C ARG A 522 -6.02 -11.20 -3.67
N ALA A 523 -6.15 -11.71 -2.45
CA ALA A 523 -5.59 -12.97 -1.99
C ALA A 523 -6.74 -13.94 -1.73
N PHE A 524 -6.94 -14.92 -2.60
CA PHE A 524 -8.06 -15.86 -2.56
C PHE A 524 -7.86 -16.91 -1.45
N ARG A 525 -8.17 -16.50 -0.21
CA ARG A 525 -7.96 -17.28 1.03
C ARG A 525 -9.16 -18.14 1.40
N GLY A 526 -10.33 -17.71 0.97
CA GLY A 526 -11.62 -18.27 1.32
C GLY A 526 -11.92 -19.56 0.57
N THR A 527 -12.83 -20.37 1.10
CA THR A 527 -13.11 -21.73 0.59
C THR A 527 -14.08 -21.78 -0.58
N GLY A 528 -14.60 -20.63 -1.01
CA GLY A 528 -15.43 -20.51 -2.22
C GLY A 528 -14.71 -21.03 -3.46
N ARG A 529 -15.47 -21.58 -4.41
CA ARG A 529 -14.95 -22.04 -5.71
C ARG A 529 -14.57 -20.89 -6.64
N THR A 530 -15.38 -19.84 -6.65
CA THR A 530 -15.26 -18.72 -7.59
C THR A 530 -15.26 -17.41 -6.82
N LEU A 531 -14.23 -16.61 -7.04
CA LEU A 531 -14.19 -15.21 -6.63
C LEU A 531 -14.85 -14.37 -7.73
N ARG A 532 -15.77 -13.50 -7.35
CA ARG A 532 -16.50 -12.62 -8.28
C ARG A 532 -16.24 -11.17 -7.96
N LEU A 533 -15.92 -10.36 -8.96
CA LEU A 533 -15.86 -8.91 -8.87
C LEU A 533 -16.70 -8.28 -9.98
N GLU A 534 -17.39 -7.20 -9.66
CA GLU A 534 -17.84 -6.21 -10.64
C GLU A 534 -16.94 -4.98 -10.51
N VAL A 535 -16.27 -4.62 -11.60
CA VAL A 535 -15.30 -3.51 -11.61
C VAL A 535 -15.70 -2.49 -12.66
N ALA A 536 -15.74 -1.21 -12.27
CA ALA A 536 -15.87 -0.09 -13.19
C ALA A 536 -14.50 0.41 -13.63
N ALA A 537 -14.37 0.77 -14.91
CA ALA A 537 -13.23 1.47 -15.47
C ALA A 537 -13.64 2.90 -15.88
N ALA A 538 -12.77 3.85 -15.58
CA ALA A 538 -12.92 5.26 -15.95
C ALA A 538 -11.59 5.81 -16.48
N ALA A 539 -11.67 6.85 -17.30
CA ALA A 539 -10.52 7.52 -17.88
C ALA A 539 -10.35 8.89 -17.22
N ARG A 540 -9.11 9.24 -16.85
CA ARG A 540 -8.75 10.55 -16.31
C ARG A 540 -7.67 11.21 -17.17
N ASN A 541 -7.64 12.54 -17.16
CA ASN A 541 -6.57 13.37 -17.74
C ASN A 541 -6.28 13.16 -19.25
N GLY A 542 -7.16 12.46 -19.97
CA GLY A 542 -7.06 12.28 -21.42
C GLY A 542 -7.52 13.48 -22.24
N PRO A 543 -7.59 13.36 -23.58
CA PRO A 543 -8.08 14.42 -24.45
C PRO A 543 -9.55 14.74 -24.16
N GLU A 544 -9.86 16.00 -23.86
CA GLU A 544 -11.23 16.42 -23.51
C GLU A 544 -12.22 16.16 -24.66
N GLY A 545 -13.43 15.72 -24.30
CA GLY A 545 -14.54 15.54 -25.24
C GLY A 545 -14.44 14.35 -26.19
N ARG A 546 -13.35 13.56 -26.16
CA ARG A 546 -13.21 12.37 -27.00
C ARG A 546 -13.83 11.13 -26.34
N PRO A 547 -14.60 10.32 -27.08
CA PRO A 547 -15.02 8.98 -26.64
C PRO A 547 -13.84 8.12 -26.20
N VAL A 548 -13.98 7.45 -25.04
CA VAL A 548 -13.01 6.46 -24.56
C VAL A 548 -13.67 5.09 -24.53
N ALA A 549 -12.99 4.08 -25.06
CA ALA A 549 -13.35 2.67 -24.91
C ALA A 549 -12.33 1.92 -24.05
N PHE A 550 -12.77 0.84 -23.42
CA PHE A 550 -11.94 0.03 -22.52
C PHE A 550 -11.77 -1.39 -23.05
N ARG A 551 -10.51 -1.82 -23.14
CA ARG A 551 -10.14 -3.18 -23.51
C ARG A 551 -9.71 -3.95 -22.28
N TRP A 552 -10.40 -5.04 -21.98
CA TRP A 552 -10.06 -5.97 -20.91
C TRP A 552 -9.32 -7.17 -21.51
N ARG A 553 -8.21 -7.57 -20.89
CA ARG A 553 -7.36 -8.68 -21.35
C ARG A 553 -6.89 -9.53 -20.18
N VAL A 554 -7.10 -10.85 -20.25
CA VAL A 554 -6.45 -11.80 -19.33
C VAL A 554 -5.01 -11.97 -19.80
N LEU A 555 -4.05 -11.66 -18.93
CA LEU A 555 -2.62 -11.73 -19.23
C LEU A 555 -1.96 -12.95 -18.60
N ARG A 556 -2.52 -13.45 -17.50
CA ARG A 556 -2.01 -14.59 -16.75
C ARG A 556 -3.16 -15.31 -16.07
N GLY A 557 -3.08 -16.63 -16.00
CA GLY A 557 -4.11 -17.50 -15.46
C GLY A 557 -4.42 -18.64 -16.40
N ASP A 558 -5.25 -19.57 -15.94
CA ASP A 558 -5.82 -20.60 -16.78
C ASP A 558 -7.03 -19.99 -17.54
N PRO A 559 -7.00 -19.92 -18.89
CA PRO A 559 -8.07 -19.29 -19.66
C PRO A 559 -9.43 -19.97 -19.47
N ASP A 560 -9.48 -21.24 -19.08
CA ASP A 560 -10.73 -21.96 -18.84
C ASP A 560 -11.37 -21.61 -17.48
N LYS A 561 -10.59 -21.00 -16.58
CA LYS A 561 -10.98 -20.67 -15.20
C LYS A 561 -11.10 -19.18 -14.92
N VAL A 562 -10.75 -18.32 -15.89
CA VAL A 562 -10.87 -16.86 -15.80
C VAL A 562 -11.86 -16.36 -16.85
N ARG A 563 -12.97 -15.77 -16.39
CA ARG A 563 -13.99 -15.19 -17.27
C ARG A 563 -14.08 -13.69 -17.02
N VAL A 564 -13.91 -12.90 -18.08
CA VAL A 564 -14.09 -11.45 -18.04
C VAL A 564 -15.17 -11.08 -19.04
N THR A 565 -16.27 -10.52 -18.54
CA THR A 565 -17.42 -10.11 -19.35
C THR A 565 -17.55 -8.59 -19.28
N PRO A 566 -16.96 -7.84 -20.23
CA PRO A 566 -17.16 -6.41 -20.33
C PRO A 566 -18.64 -6.06 -20.53
N ALA A 567 -19.08 -4.97 -19.91
CA ALA A 567 -20.44 -4.45 -19.94
C ALA A 567 -20.42 -2.95 -20.21
N GLY A 568 -21.53 -2.44 -20.75
CA GLY A 568 -21.64 -1.07 -21.23
C GLY A 568 -21.28 -0.92 -22.71
N GLU A 569 -21.62 0.22 -23.32
CA GLU A 569 -21.40 0.44 -24.76
C GLU A 569 -19.92 0.46 -25.13
N ARG A 570 -19.04 0.78 -24.16
CA ARG A 570 -17.61 0.96 -24.39
C ARG A 570 -16.75 0.15 -23.43
N GLY A 571 -17.32 -0.81 -22.72
CA GLY A 571 -16.62 -1.68 -21.78
C GLY A 571 -16.26 -0.99 -20.45
N GLU A 572 -16.97 0.07 -20.06
CA GLU A 572 -16.72 0.83 -18.83
C GLU A 572 -16.98 0.03 -17.54
N ARG A 573 -17.53 -1.18 -17.63
CA ARG A 573 -17.63 -2.14 -16.53
C ARG A 573 -17.19 -3.52 -17.01
N ALA A 574 -16.82 -4.39 -16.08
CA ALA A 574 -16.69 -5.81 -16.33
C ALA A 574 -17.10 -6.64 -15.12
N GLN A 575 -17.79 -7.75 -15.38
CA GLN A 575 -17.91 -8.85 -14.43
C GLN A 575 -16.70 -9.77 -14.60
N ILE A 576 -15.98 -9.99 -13.52
CA ILE A 576 -14.79 -10.82 -13.46
C ILE A 576 -15.10 -12.01 -12.56
N GLU A 577 -15.00 -13.21 -13.10
CA GLU A 577 -15.09 -14.45 -12.33
C GLU A 577 -13.76 -15.20 -12.43
N VAL A 578 -13.22 -15.56 -11.28
CA VAL A 578 -11.97 -16.31 -11.16
C VAL A 578 -12.26 -17.55 -10.33
N ASP A 579 -12.25 -18.71 -10.98
CA ASP A 579 -12.37 -19.99 -10.28
C ASP A 579 -11.08 -20.31 -9.51
N TRP A 580 -11.09 -21.33 -8.65
CA TRP A 580 -9.89 -21.78 -7.97
C TRP A 580 -8.82 -22.26 -8.99
N HIS A 581 -7.63 -21.68 -8.89
CA HIS A 581 -6.48 -22.03 -9.73
C HIS A 581 -5.42 -22.75 -8.92
N ASP A 582 -4.96 -23.87 -9.47
CA ASP A 582 -3.70 -24.47 -9.08
C ASP A 582 -2.55 -23.72 -9.78
N THR A 583 -1.31 -24.16 -9.54
CA THR A 583 -0.14 -23.53 -10.16
C THR A 583 -0.23 -23.54 -11.69
N VAL A 584 -0.01 -22.39 -12.33
CA VAL A 584 0.10 -22.28 -13.79
C VAL A 584 1.51 -21.84 -14.21
N ALA A 585 1.95 -22.27 -15.39
CA ALA A 585 3.17 -21.75 -16.00
C ALA A 585 2.88 -20.35 -16.58
N ALA A 586 3.65 -19.35 -16.14
CA ALA A 586 3.43 -17.96 -16.47
C ALA A 586 4.28 -17.52 -17.67
N PRO A 587 3.67 -17.01 -18.75
CA PRO A 587 4.43 -16.45 -19.87
C PRO A 587 5.17 -15.16 -19.46
N PRO A 588 6.25 -14.79 -20.19
CA PRO A 588 6.82 -15.50 -21.34
C PRO A 588 7.83 -16.61 -20.96
N ARG A 589 8.25 -16.69 -19.69
CA ARG A 589 9.34 -17.60 -19.25
C ARG A 589 8.88 -18.97 -18.74
N GLY A 590 7.57 -19.18 -18.58
CA GLY A 590 7.01 -20.44 -18.07
C GLY A 590 7.26 -20.67 -16.58
N LEU A 591 7.52 -19.62 -15.79
CA LEU A 591 7.73 -19.77 -14.34
C LEU A 591 6.44 -20.21 -13.67
N ARG A 592 6.56 -21.03 -12.64
CA ARG A 592 5.43 -21.40 -11.78
C ARG A 592 4.86 -20.15 -11.11
N SER A 593 3.56 -19.91 -11.26
CA SER A 593 2.86 -18.78 -10.67
C SER A 593 1.53 -19.23 -10.07
N HIS A 594 1.15 -18.57 -8.98
CA HIS A 594 -0.12 -18.76 -8.27
C HIS A 594 -0.94 -17.49 -8.35
N ARG A 595 -1.05 -16.89 -9.54
CA ARG A 595 -1.72 -15.61 -9.72
C ARG A 595 -2.40 -15.50 -11.08
N VAL A 596 -3.55 -14.84 -11.09
CA VAL A 596 -4.24 -14.34 -12.28
C VAL A 596 -3.98 -12.84 -12.42
N ASP A 597 -3.71 -12.37 -13.63
CA ASP A 597 -3.61 -10.95 -13.96
C ASP A 597 -4.53 -10.60 -15.13
N ILE A 598 -5.31 -9.54 -14.96
CA ILE A 598 -6.18 -8.95 -15.97
C ILE A 598 -5.76 -7.49 -16.14
N ALA A 599 -5.50 -7.07 -17.38
CA ALA A 599 -5.21 -5.68 -17.71
C ALA A 599 -6.41 -4.97 -18.35
N VAL A 600 -6.48 -3.66 -18.10
CA VAL A 600 -7.49 -2.76 -18.65
C VAL A 600 -6.80 -1.58 -19.32
N PHE A 601 -7.11 -1.36 -20.59
CA PHE A 601 -6.54 -0.30 -21.41
C PHE A 601 -7.63 0.67 -21.83
N ALA A 602 -7.31 1.96 -21.88
CA ALA A 602 -8.15 2.95 -22.54
C ALA A 602 -7.69 3.16 -23.98
N GLU A 603 -8.67 3.21 -24.87
CA GLU A 603 -8.52 3.45 -26.29
C GLU A 603 -9.24 4.75 -26.63
N VAL A 604 -8.53 5.65 -27.29
CA VAL A 604 -9.04 6.94 -27.78
C VAL A 604 -8.60 7.08 -29.22
N GLU A 605 -9.53 7.43 -30.10
CA GLU A 605 -9.23 7.61 -31.52
C GLU A 605 -8.09 8.63 -31.74
N GLY A 606 -7.13 8.23 -32.57
CA GLY A 606 -5.95 9.03 -32.90
C GLY A 606 -4.85 9.07 -31.85
N ALA A 607 -5.02 8.39 -30.70
CA ALA A 607 -4.00 8.26 -29.66
C ALA A 607 -3.53 6.80 -29.53
N PRO A 608 -2.28 6.54 -29.08
CA PRO A 608 -1.86 5.21 -28.67
C PRO A 608 -2.73 4.66 -27.53
N LEU A 609 -2.82 3.33 -27.38
CA LEU A 609 -3.42 2.72 -26.17
C LEU A 609 -2.72 3.22 -24.90
N SER A 610 -3.48 3.45 -23.84
CA SER A 610 -2.94 3.87 -22.54
C SER A 610 -2.00 2.83 -21.92
N ALA A 611 -1.25 3.24 -20.89
CA ALA A 611 -0.73 2.27 -19.93
C ALA A 611 -1.88 1.46 -19.29
N PRO A 612 -1.65 0.19 -18.93
CA PRO A 612 -2.67 -0.65 -18.31
C PRO A 612 -2.97 -0.24 -16.86
N ALA A 613 -4.21 -0.43 -16.44
CA ALA A 613 -4.54 -0.73 -15.05
C ALA A 613 -4.68 -2.24 -14.86
N PHE A 614 -4.54 -2.75 -13.63
CA PHE A 614 -4.55 -4.20 -13.37
C PHE A 614 -5.58 -4.64 -12.33
N VAL A 615 -6.12 -5.84 -12.51
CA VAL A 615 -6.80 -6.63 -11.48
C VAL A 615 -6.02 -7.94 -11.32
N SER A 616 -5.55 -8.22 -10.11
CA SER A 616 -4.77 -9.42 -9.80
C SER A 616 -5.43 -10.26 -8.70
N VAL A 617 -5.40 -11.58 -8.84
CA VAL A 617 -5.87 -12.54 -7.82
C VAL A 617 -4.79 -13.55 -7.55
N ALA A 618 -4.22 -13.55 -6.35
CA ALA A 618 -3.21 -14.50 -5.89
C ALA A 618 -3.83 -15.65 -5.09
N PHE A 619 -3.24 -16.84 -5.21
CA PHE A 619 -3.68 -18.07 -4.57
C PHE A 619 -2.61 -18.57 -3.59
N PRO A 620 -3.00 -19.22 -2.47
CA PRO A 620 -2.03 -19.77 -1.52
C PRO A 620 -1.27 -20.95 -2.15
N PRO A 621 0.07 -20.90 -2.24
CA PRO A 621 0.85 -21.91 -2.97
C PRO A 621 0.74 -23.33 -2.45
N ARG A 622 0.57 -23.50 -1.13
CA ARG A 622 0.54 -24.82 -0.46
C ARG A 622 -0.84 -25.40 -0.27
N GLN A 623 -1.85 -24.84 -0.93
CA GLN A 623 -3.23 -25.26 -0.73
C GLN A 623 -3.68 -26.16 -1.88
N GLU A 624 -4.21 -27.33 -1.53
CA GLU A 624 -4.79 -28.28 -2.47
C GLU A 624 -6.31 -28.32 -2.25
N ARG A 625 -7.07 -28.43 -3.34
CA ARG A 625 -8.54 -28.54 -3.30
C ARG A 625 -9.02 -29.64 -4.22
N GLU A 626 -9.97 -30.43 -3.73
CA GLU A 626 -10.71 -31.39 -4.56
C GLU A 626 -12.17 -30.98 -4.65
N TYR A 627 -12.75 -31.10 -5.85
CA TYR A 627 -14.15 -30.81 -6.11
C TYR A 627 -14.88 -32.07 -6.61
N ASP A 628 -16.17 -32.19 -6.32
CA ASP A 628 -17.01 -33.24 -6.89
C ASP A 628 -17.43 -32.94 -8.34
N ALA A 629 -18.17 -33.86 -8.96
CA ALA A 629 -18.64 -33.72 -10.34
C ALA A 629 -19.63 -32.56 -10.53
N ASP A 630 -20.35 -32.17 -9.48
CA ASP A 630 -21.25 -31.00 -9.47
C ASP A 630 -20.49 -29.70 -9.15
N GLY A 631 -19.18 -29.80 -8.91
CA GLY A 631 -18.29 -28.71 -8.61
C GLY A 631 -18.31 -28.21 -7.17
N ARG A 632 -18.89 -28.97 -6.23
CA ARG A 632 -18.86 -28.66 -4.78
C ARG A 632 -17.51 -29.04 -4.19
N ILE A 633 -17.04 -28.28 -3.20
CA ILE A 633 -15.75 -28.56 -2.56
C ILE A 633 -15.86 -29.86 -1.75
N ARG A 634 -14.95 -30.81 -1.96
CA ARG A 634 -14.88 -32.05 -1.16
C ARG A 634 -13.83 -31.93 -0.07
N THR A 635 -12.63 -31.49 -0.45
CA THR A 635 -11.51 -31.41 0.48
C THR A 635 -10.74 -30.12 0.26
N ILE A 636 -10.20 -29.58 1.36
CA ILE A 636 -9.16 -28.56 1.31
C ILE A 636 -8.04 -29.02 2.22
N SER A 637 -6.84 -29.19 1.67
CA SER A 637 -5.61 -29.33 2.46
C SER A 637 -4.86 -28.01 2.41
N TYR A 638 -4.66 -27.35 3.56
CA TYR A 638 -4.09 -26.00 3.60
C TYR A 638 -2.55 -25.95 3.61
N ASP A 639 -1.90 -27.09 3.84
CA ASP A 639 -0.47 -27.33 3.71
C ASP A 639 -0.28 -28.69 3.03
N GLY A 640 -0.76 -28.80 1.80
CA GLY A 640 -0.87 -30.05 1.05
C GLY A 640 0.46 -30.77 0.87
N ALA A 641 0.44 -32.10 0.88
CA ALA A 641 1.66 -32.90 0.88
C ALA A 641 2.47 -32.75 -0.42
N GLU A 642 1.80 -32.53 -1.55
CA GLU A 642 2.46 -32.35 -2.86
C GLU A 642 3.03 -30.93 -3.01
N THR A 643 2.39 -29.97 -2.35
CA THR A 643 2.71 -28.53 -2.47
C THR A 643 3.53 -27.99 -1.29
N GLN A 644 3.80 -28.78 -0.24
CA GLN A 644 4.46 -28.34 0.99
C GLN A 644 5.87 -27.76 0.77
N ALA A 645 6.59 -28.23 -0.25
CA ALA A 645 7.92 -27.76 -0.60
C ALA A 645 7.92 -26.35 -1.22
N GLU A 646 6.76 -25.86 -1.68
CA GLU A 646 6.63 -24.57 -2.32
C GLU A 646 6.83 -23.43 -1.32
N TYR A 647 7.36 -22.32 -1.80
CA TYR A 647 7.49 -21.14 -0.96
C TYR A 647 6.14 -20.42 -0.86
N ALA A 648 5.67 -20.20 0.36
CA ALA A 648 4.56 -19.32 0.65
C ALA A 648 5.06 -18.11 1.44
N ASP A 649 4.77 -16.89 0.97
CA ASP A 649 5.12 -15.67 1.71
C ASP A 649 4.39 -15.69 3.07
N PRO A 650 5.11 -15.77 4.21
CA PRO A 650 4.50 -15.85 5.54
C PRO A 650 3.68 -14.60 5.94
N TRP A 651 3.86 -13.48 5.25
CA TRP A 651 2.99 -12.30 5.43
C TRP A 651 1.64 -12.46 4.73
N LEU A 652 1.61 -13.13 3.58
CA LEU A 652 0.38 -13.30 2.79
C LEU A 652 -0.36 -14.59 3.16
N TRP A 653 0.38 -15.63 3.50
CA TRP A 653 -0.12 -16.99 3.67
C TRP A 653 0.33 -17.56 5.02
N PRO A 654 -0.30 -17.18 6.14
CA PRO A 654 -0.06 -17.84 7.42
C PRO A 654 -0.30 -19.35 7.33
N GLU A 655 0.53 -20.13 8.01
CA GLU A 655 0.46 -21.59 8.01
C GLU A 655 -0.89 -22.06 8.60
N ARG A 656 -1.52 -23.03 7.94
CA ARG A 656 -2.73 -23.71 8.40
C ARG A 656 -2.47 -25.21 8.31
N LYS A 657 -2.22 -25.85 9.45
CA LYS A 657 -1.81 -27.27 9.52
C LYS A 657 -3.01 -28.18 9.76
N TRP A 658 -4.02 -28.06 8.90
CA TRP A 658 -5.18 -28.94 8.94
C TRP A 658 -5.74 -29.19 7.54
N ARG A 659 -6.59 -30.21 7.48
CA ARG A 659 -7.40 -30.57 6.31
C ARG A 659 -8.88 -30.51 6.67
N ASP A 660 -9.68 -29.99 5.75
CA ASP A 660 -11.14 -30.00 5.82
C ASP A 660 -11.73 -30.98 4.82
N ILE A 661 -12.73 -31.74 5.27
CA ILE A 661 -13.53 -32.67 4.44
C ILE A 661 -15.00 -32.24 4.56
N TYR A 662 -15.51 -31.66 3.48
CA TYR A 662 -16.85 -31.08 3.43
C TYR A 662 -17.93 -32.15 3.24
N GLN A 663 -19.08 -31.92 3.87
CA GLN A 663 -20.23 -32.82 3.85
C GLN A 663 -21.46 -32.08 3.35
N TYR A 664 -22.27 -32.81 2.58
CA TYR A 664 -23.49 -32.31 1.97
C TYR A 664 -24.63 -33.28 2.23
N ASP A 665 -25.85 -32.75 2.38
CA ASP A 665 -27.05 -33.56 2.44
C ASP A 665 -27.38 -34.16 1.06
N ALA A 666 -28.41 -35.02 1.00
CA ALA A 666 -28.86 -35.66 -0.25
C ALA A 666 -29.38 -34.66 -1.31
N ARG A 667 -29.66 -33.41 -0.93
CA ARG A 667 -30.07 -32.32 -1.83
C ARG A 667 -28.89 -31.45 -2.27
N GLY A 668 -27.69 -31.73 -1.75
CA GLY A 668 -26.46 -30.99 -2.05
C GLY A 668 -26.26 -29.73 -1.21
N ASN A 669 -27.01 -29.52 -0.13
CA ASN A 669 -26.81 -28.39 0.78
C ASN A 669 -25.64 -28.66 1.74
N PRO A 670 -24.85 -27.63 2.13
CA PRO A 670 -23.77 -27.81 3.09
C PRO A 670 -24.29 -28.23 4.47
N ASP A 671 -23.83 -29.39 4.95
CA ASP A 671 -24.11 -29.89 6.31
C ASP A 671 -23.04 -29.41 7.31
N GLY A 672 -21.79 -29.34 6.83
CA GLY A 672 -20.63 -28.93 7.61
C GLY A 672 -19.34 -29.51 7.03
N TRP A 673 -18.34 -29.67 7.88
CA TRP A 673 -17.10 -30.36 7.51
C TRP A 673 -16.46 -31.05 8.71
N ASN A 674 -15.66 -32.07 8.44
CA ASN A 674 -14.73 -32.63 9.41
C ASN A 674 -13.36 -31.98 9.22
N ARG A 675 -12.71 -31.63 10.32
CA ARG A 675 -11.36 -31.08 10.34
C ARG A 675 -10.42 -32.00 11.12
N GLY A 676 -9.21 -32.17 10.62
CA GLY A 676 -8.13 -32.86 11.33
C GLY A 676 -6.75 -32.39 10.90
N PRO A 677 -5.68 -33.00 11.44
CA PRO A 677 -4.32 -32.74 10.99
C PRO A 677 -4.20 -32.94 9.48
N THR A 678 -3.31 -32.19 8.84
CA THR A 678 -3.05 -32.29 7.39
C THR A 678 -2.79 -33.73 6.92
N ASP A 679 -2.06 -34.50 7.74
CA ASP A 679 -1.62 -35.88 7.51
C ASP A 679 -2.43 -36.94 8.29
N GLY A 680 -3.51 -36.52 8.96
CA GLY A 680 -4.28 -37.37 9.88
C GLY A 680 -5.75 -37.53 9.50
N TYR A 681 -6.45 -38.38 10.25
CA TYR A 681 -7.91 -38.51 10.12
C TYR A 681 -8.62 -37.27 10.67
N ALA A 682 -9.60 -36.76 9.94
CA ALA A 682 -10.45 -35.66 10.39
C ALA A 682 -11.32 -36.10 11.57
N SER A 683 -11.02 -35.58 12.77
CA SER A 683 -11.60 -36.04 14.04
C SER A 683 -12.56 -35.04 14.68
N GLU A 684 -12.49 -33.76 14.30
CA GLU A 684 -13.37 -32.72 14.81
C GLU A 684 -14.46 -32.40 13.79
N ARG A 685 -15.72 -32.38 14.23
CA ARG A 685 -16.85 -32.05 13.36
C ARG A 685 -17.27 -30.60 13.52
N TYR A 686 -17.52 -29.93 12.40
CA TYR A 686 -17.96 -28.55 12.32
C TYR A 686 -19.31 -28.49 11.61
N THR A 687 -20.19 -27.64 12.10
CA THR A 687 -21.49 -27.35 11.49
C THR A 687 -21.35 -26.38 10.31
N ARG A 688 -22.38 -26.25 9.47
CA ARG A 688 -22.45 -25.23 8.40
C ARG A 688 -22.26 -23.78 8.86
N HIS A 689 -22.41 -23.50 10.16
CA HIS A 689 -22.17 -22.18 10.77
C HIS A 689 -20.74 -21.98 11.28
N GLY A 690 -19.81 -22.92 11.01
CA GLY A 690 -18.42 -22.84 11.47
C GLY A 690 -18.22 -23.15 12.96
N ALA A 691 -19.25 -23.65 13.64
CA ALA A 691 -19.16 -24.06 15.03
C ALA A 691 -18.70 -25.52 15.17
N ALA A 692 -17.73 -25.79 16.04
CA ALA A 692 -17.26 -27.13 16.39
C ALA A 692 -18.31 -27.86 17.25
N VAL A 693 -18.75 -29.04 16.83
CA VAL A 693 -19.81 -29.82 17.49
C VAL A 693 -19.33 -30.34 18.85
N ILE A 694 -20.08 -30.02 19.91
CA ILE A 694 -19.83 -30.46 21.29
C ILE A 694 -20.70 -31.67 21.63
N ALA A 695 -21.97 -31.66 21.20
CA ALA A 695 -22.93 -32.70 21.48
C ALA A 695 -23.81 -32.96 20.26
N SER A 696 -24.25 -34.20 20.11
CA SER A 696 -25.08 -34.66 18.99
C SER A 696 -26.20 -35.58 19.48
N ASP A 697 -27.27 -35.70 18.71
CA ASP A 697 -28.33 -36.68 18.98
C ASP A 697 -27.99 -38.08 18.43
N ALA A 698 -28.94 -39.02 18.54
CA ALA A 698 -28.78 -40.40 18.09
C ALA A 698 -28.67 -40.53 16.55
N GLN A 699 -29.18 -39.55 15.80
CA GLN A 699 -29.05 -39.45 14.34
C GLN A 699 -27.74 -38.74 13.95
N ASN A 700 -26.87 -38.47 14.92
CA ASN A 700 -25.64 -37.72 14.76
C ASN A 700 -25.87 -36.27 14.30
N ARG A 701 -27.04 -35.66 14.55
CA ARG A 701 -27.25 -34.23 14.25
C ARG A 701 -26.71 -33.38 15.40
N PRO A 702 -26.12 -32.20 15.15
CA PRO A 702 -25.62 -31.33 16.22
C PRO A 702 -26.73 -30.92 17.19
N LEU A 703 -26.55 -31.06 18.49
CA LEU A 703 -27.42 -30.45 19.51
C LEU A 703 -26.80 -29.18 20.08
N ARG A 704 -25.47 -29.17 20.18
CA ARG A 704 -24.70 -28.07 20.75
C ARG A 704 -23.36 -27.93 20.05
N ALA A 705 -22.98 -26.73 19.63
CA ALA A 705 -21.71 -26.48 18.94
C ALA A 705 -21.09 -25.14 19.33
N ARG A 706 -19.77 -25.07 19.48
CA ARG A 706 -19.04 -23.85 19.89
C ARG A 706 -18.52 -23.08 18.68
N ILE A 707 -18.80 -21.79 18.61
CA ILE A 707 -18.22 -20.90 17.60
C ILE A 707 -16.70 -20.85 17.81
N MET A 708 -15.95 -20.93 16.71
CA MET A 708 -14.49 -20.97 16.74
C MET A 708 -13.89 -19.63 16.32
N ALA A 709 -12.80 -19.24 16.99
CA ALA A 709 -11.91 -18.15 16.62
C ALA A 709 -10.62 -18.71 16.01
N TYR A 710 -9.99 -17.93 15.13
CA TYR A 710 -8.82 -18.33 14.36
C TYR A 710 -7.66 -17.35 14.52
N PRO A 711 -7.16 -17.10 15.74
CA PRO A 711 -6.16 -16.06 15.97
C PRO A 711 -4.82 -16.43 15.31
N LEU A 712 -4.09 -15.41 14.86
CA LEU A 712 -2.74 -15.56 14.33
C LEU A 712 -1.73 -15.63 15.48
N ALA A 713 -0.76 -16.54 15.37
CA ALA A 713 0.38 -16.63 16.28
C ALA A 713 1.70 -16.56 15.51
N PRO A 714 2.73 -15.87 16.03
CA PRO A 714 4.05 -15.86 15.43
C PRO A 714 4.73 -17.23 15.57
N THR A 715 5.50 -17.63 14.56
CA THR A 715 6.31 -18.85 14.55
C THR A 715 7.73 -18.55 14.08
N ARG A 716 8.64 -19.53 14.15
CA ARG A 716 10.00 -19.39 13.60
C ARG A 716 10.00 -19.17 12.08
N THR A 717 8.99 -19.68 11.38
CA THR A 717 8.85 -19.66 9.91
C THR A 717 7.93 -18.55 9.43
N GLY A 718 7.26 -17.83 10.31
CA GLY A 718 6.32 -16.77 9.94
C GLY A 718 5.21 -16.62 10.97
N ARG A 719 4.00 -16.93 10.52
CA ARG A 719 2.80 -16.94 11.35
C ARG A 719 1.99 -18.19 11.07
N GLU A 720 1.30 -18.69 12.07
CA GLU A 720 0.33 -19.76 11.93
C GLU A 720 -1.05 -19.28 12.39
N VAL A 721 -2.09 -19.86 11.80
CA VAL A 721 -3.46 -19.70 12.26
C VAL A 721 -3.69 -20.75 13.35
N LEU A 722 -4.11 -20.32 14.54
CA LEU A 722 -4.51 -21.20 15.61
C LEU A 722 -6.02 -21.48 15.56
N ARG A 723 -6.47 -22.48 16.31
CA ARG A 723 -7.89 -22.79 16.50
C ARG A 723 -8.23 -22.62 17.97
N ARG A 724 -9.17 -21.74 18.29
CA ARG A 724 -9.57 -21.47 19.68
C ARG A 724 -11.09 -21.49 19.82
N GLY A 725 -11.61 -22.14 20.85
CA GLY A 725 -13.04 -22.04 21.18
C GLY A 725 -13.39 -20.62 21.60
N GLY A 726 -14.38 -20.02 20.94
CA GLY A 726 -14.94 -18.72 21.33
C GLY A 726 -15.98 -18.83 22.45
N ASP A 727 -16.56 -17.69 22.80
CA ASP A 727 -17.44 -17.52 23.97
C ASP A 727 -18.92 -17.85 23.69
N HIS A 728 -19.23 -18.12 22.41
CA HIS A 728 -20.58 -18.40 21.95
C HIS A 728 -20.74 -19.88 21.63
N VAL A 729 -21.91 -20.41 22.02
CA VAL A 729 -22.37 -21.75 21.69
C VAL A 729 -23.69 -21.63 20.95
N LEU A 730 -23.84 -22.41 19.88
CA LEU A 730 -25.09 -22.59 19.16
C LEU A 730 -25.80 -23.83 19.73
N ASP A 731 -27.03 -23.64 20.19
CA ASP A 731 -27.93 -24.75 20.51
C ASP A 731 -28.87 -24.98 19.33
N TYR A 732 -28.98 -26.23 18.90
CA TYR A 732 -29.73 -26.63 17.72
C TYR A 732 -31.04 -27.31 18.11
N SER A 733 -32.08 -27.03 17.34
CA SER A 733 -33.41 -27.65 17.48
C SER A 733 -33.91 -28.11 16.11
N TYR A 734 -34.70 -29.18 16.10
CA TYR A 734 -35.18 -29.83 14.88
C TYR A 734 -36.68 -30.05 14.96
N GLU A 735 -37.38 -29.86 13.85
CA GLU A 735 -38.85 -30.01 13.80
C GLU A 735 -39.30 -31.49 13.82
N GLY A 736 -38.40 -32.42 13.49
CA GLY A 736 -38.68 -33.85 13.49
C GLY A 736 -37.47 -34.68 13.06
N PRO A 737 -37.61 -36.01 12.89
CA PRO A 737 -36.53 -36.90 12.46
C PRO A 737 -36.01 -36.61 11.05
N ASP A 738 -36.85 -36.08 10.16
CA ASP A 738 -36.52 -35.79 8.77
C ASP A 738 -35.88 -34.41 8.58
N ASP A 739 -35.94 -33.55 9.60
CA ASP A 739 -35.23 -32.27 9.61
C ASP A 739 -33.76 -32.51 9.98
N LEU A 740 -32.91 -32.61 8.96
CA LEU A 740 -31.46 -32.80 9.14
C LEU A 740 -30.71 -31.49 9.35
N VAL A 741 -31.36 -30.35 9.05
CA VAL A 741 -30.72 -29.03 9.01
C VAL A 741 -30.92 -28.32 10.34
N GLY A 742 -32.14 -28.32 10.88
CA GLY A 742 -32.51 -27.67 12.12
C GLY A 742 -32.29 -26.16 12.14
N TYR A 743 -32.61 -25.56 13.28
CA TYR A 743 -32.44 -24.14 13.57
C TYR A 743 -31.42 -23.95 14.70
N ALA A 744 -30.51 -23.01 14.54
CA ALA A 744 -29.48 -22.70 15.54
C ALA A 744 -29.82 -21.41 16.30
N THR A 745 -29.79 -21.47 17.62
CA THR A 745 -29.95 -20.29 18.50
C THR A 745 -28.62 -20.00 19.22
N PRO A 746 -28.06 -18.79 19.11
CA PRO A 746 -26.83 -18.43 19.80
C PRO A 746 -27.07 -18.18 21.29
N ASN A 747 -26.21 -18.77 22.14
CA ASN A 747 -26.17 -18.59 23.58
C ASN A 747 -24.74 -18.23 24.04
N VAL A 748 -24.63 -17.30 25.00
CA VAL A 748 -23.35 -16.92 25.63
C VAL A 748 -23.06 -17.87 26.78
N VAL A 749 -21.85 -18.41 26.88
CA VAL A 749 -21.45 -19.29 27.99
C VAL A 749 -20.27 -18.69 28.75
N ALA A 750 -20.31 -18.69 30.08
CA ALA A 750 -19.18 -18.29 30.91
C ALA A 750 -17.99 -19.25 30.70
N VAL A 751 -16.81 -18.71 30.38
CA VAL A 751 -15.64 -19.45 29.90
C VAL A 751 -14.87 -20.12 31.06
N PRO A 752 -14.61 -21.44 31.03
CA PRO A 752 -13.46 -22.02 31.71
C PRO A 752 -12.24 -21.96 30.77
N GLU A 753 -11.14 -21.36 31.23
CA GLU A 753 -9.86 -21.31 30.54
C GLU A 753 -9.30 -22.73 30.37
N THR A 754 -9.60 -23.42 29.27
CA THR A 754 -8.83 -24.62 28.90
C THR A 754 -8.57 -24.60 27.41
N PRO A 755 -7.32 -24.37 26.97
CA PRO A 755 -6.98 -24.49 25.56
C PRO A 755 -7.23 -25.92 25.08
N LEU A 756 -7.91 -26.07 23.94
CA LEU A 756 -7.98 -27.35 23.24
C LEU A 756 -6.55 -27.69 22.82
N ARG A 757 -6.00 -28.79 23.35
CA ARG A 757 -4.64 -29.23 23.04
C ARG A 757 -4.56 -29.53 21.55
N ASN A 758 -3.60 -28.92 20.85
CA ASN A 758 -3.08 -29.47 19.61
C ASN A 758 -2.49 -30.85 19.93
N SER A 759 -3.17 -31.92 19.53
CA SER A 759 -2.60 -33.26 19.58
C SER A 759 -1.59 -33.39 18.44
N THR A 760 -0.35 -32.99 18.70
CA THR A 760 0.83 -33.44 17.96
C THR A 760 1.89 -33.83 18.98
N ARG A 761 2.05 -35.14 19.16
CA ARG A 761 3.37 -35.73 19.29
C ARG A 761 3.79 -36.19 17.92
#